data_AF-A0A1Q2YDX1-F1
#
_entry.id   AF-A0A1Q2YDX1-F1
#
_cell.length_a   1.000
_cell.length_b   1.000
_cell.length_c   1.000
_cell.angle_alpha   90.00
_cell.angle_beta   90.00
_cell.angle_gamma   90.00
#
_symmetry.space_group_name_H-M   'P 1'
#
loop_
_entity.id
_entity.type
_entity.pdbx_description
1 polymer ?
#
loop_
_entity_poly.entity_id
_entity_poly.type
_entity_poly.pdbx_seq_one_letter_code
_entity_poly.pdbx_strand_id
1 'polypeptide(L)'
;MPEQVSLKGKVVIITGAGGGLGKVYAHQFASRGAKVVVNDLGGSLTGSGNSNRAADVVVEEIRKNGGTAAADYNNLVTNPEGILQTALDNFGTVDILINNAGILKDSSFKNMTEKQFTDVLDVHLNGAFKLTKLCWEIFKAKKYGRIIMTASPAGLYGNFGQANYSCAKLALVGFGETLAKEGYNSNIKVNIISLLAKSRMTETVLPPDVLEKLSPEKIAPLVLYLTSEMCPSTGSIYEVAAGLFAQIKWQRSGGLYLNPSSDTLTPEAILYKFNEISDFTESDYPTMLKDYNKVWDITSTLGKNEQGKTKIKSLKNKVVVITGSGNGLGKSHALWFARYGAKVVVNDFKDPYSVVDEIKKSGGSAVASKHDVYSEADKIIKTAVDSFGTVDILVNNAGILRDRSFAKMSQQEWDQVIQIHVLATYRLCKLVWPIFLERKTGYIVNTTSTSGIYGNFGQANYASAKAGVLALTRTLAIEGRKANIKCNAIAPHAETAMTKTIFKESELNKFSTSQVSPMVVLLCSEELGGVSGELYEVGAGWIGNTRWQRAKGAVSHDEHITPEFVQTNWKDITDFSDGITLKSAEESSIAILESVGSDDDDEDDEEEEDNNDGDGSKDDSGSSDEAYTYDHHQVILYNISVGATSKELKYVYESDPDFQVLPTFGVIPFMNQEDGGLNFDDLLDNYNPMKLLHGEHYLKVNKFPIPTSGRLTTKSFPLEMINKPKGSKQNVLMRSGYKTFDDDGELLFTNVGSYFIRDCKTHSGKDEAPGSDKEGISNFYKKDFSASGTPDYEGQFKTDKDLAALYRLNGDFNPLHVDPVFAKGGNFSKPILHGLCFYGISAKLLVDRFGLFDEIKARFTSFVYPGETLKVSAWKSGSVVKFQTWVVERNVKVIDYAAIHLVEGDLSSKL
;
A
#
# COMPACT_ATOMS: atom_id res chain seq x y z
N MET A 1 -34.37 -11.06 -17.83
CA MET A 1 -33.77 -9.71 -17.74
C MET A 1 -34.02 -9.19 -16.33
N PRO A 2 -33.01 -8.63 -15.64
CA PRO A 2 -33.21 -8.01 -14.33
C PRO A 2 -34.22 -6.86 -14.44
N GLU A 3 -34.99 -6.64 -13.37
CA GLU A 3 -35.87 -5.48 -13.26
C GLU A 3 -35.03 -4.20 -13.26
N GLN A 4 -35.42 -3.22 -14.09
CA GLN A 4 -34.66 -1.99 -14.29
C GLN A 4 -34.54 -1.19 -12.98
N VAL A 5 -33.32 -0.76 -12.65
CA VAL A 5 -33.05 0.13 -11.52
C VAL A 5 -33.66 1.50 -11.82
N SER A 6 -34.77 1.79 -11.17
CA SER A 6 -35.52 3.04 -11.32
C SER A 6 -35.32 3.97 -10.12
N LEU A 7 -35.09 5.25 -10.42
CA LEU A 7 -34.99 6.34 -9.43
C LEU A 7 -36.08 7.39 -9.67
N LYS A 8 -37.14 7.00 -10.39
CA LYS A 8 -38.22 7.88 -10.80
C LYS A 8 -38.85 8.59 -9.61
N GLY A 9 -38.83 9.92 -9.67
CA GLY A 9 -39.46 10.77 -8.66
C GLY A 9 -38.66 10.95 -7.37
N LYS A 10 -37.51 10.29 -7.20
CA LYS A 10 -36.60 10.53 -6.07
C LYS A 10 -35.91 11.88 -6.23
N VAL A 11 -35.78 12.63 -5.13
CA VAL A 11 -35.01 13.88 -5.12
C VAL A 11 -33.61 13.63 -4.59
N VAL A 12 -32.60 13.96 -5.38
CA VAL A 12 -31.19 13.77 -5.03
C VAL A 12 -30.46 15.10 -4.92
N ILE A 13 -29.72 15.28 -3.83
CA ILE A 13 -28.74 16.36 -3.68
C ILE A 13 -27.35 15.79 -3.94
N ILE A 14 -26.61 16.40 -4.87
CA ILE A 14 -25.22 16.03 -5.20
C ILE A 14 -24.34 17.24 -4.98
N THR A 15 -23.44 17.16 -3.99
CA THR A 15 -22.49 18.25 -3.68
C THR A 15 -21.25 18.17 -4.58
N GLY A 16 -20.74 19.31 -5.06
CA GLY A 16 -19.60 19.36 -5.98
C GLY A 16 -19.93 18.74 -7.33
N ALA A 17 -21.08 19.11 -7.90
CA ALA A 17 -21.68 18.49 -9.07
C ALA A 17 -21.53 19.30 -10.37
N GLY A 18 -20.76 20.40 -10.36
CA GLY A 18 -20.48 21.21 -11.54
C GLY A 18 -19.46 20.57 -12.50
N GLY A 19 -18.73 19.54 -12.08
CA GLY A 19 -17.75 18.81 -12.89
C GLY A 19 -17.41 17.43 -12.34
N GLY A 20 -16.53 16.70 -13.04
CA GLY A 20 -16.02 15.39 -12.65
C GLY A 20 -17.12 14.37 -12.29
N LEU A 21 -16.88 13.58 -11.25
CA LEU A 21 -17.81 12.55 -10.76
C LEU A 21 -19.20 13.08 -10.43
N GLY A 22 -19.29 14.25 -9.79
CA GLY A 22 -20.57 14.82 -9.39
C GLY A 22 -21.46 15.18 -10.59
N LYS A 23 -20.86 15.72 -11.67
CA LYS A 23 -21.57 15.98 -12.94
C LYS A 23 -22.10 14.68 -13.55
N VAL A 24 -21.29 13.63 -13.57
CA VAL A 24 -21.70 12.33 -14.14
C VAL A 24 -22.82 11.70 -13.32
N TYR A 25 -22.74 11.75 -11.99
CA TYR A 25 -23.85 11.32 -11.14
C TYR A 25 -25.12 12.10 -11.45
N ALA A 26 -25.04 13.44 -11.57
CA ALA A 26 -26.22 14.26 -11.87
C ALA A 26 -26.93 13.82 -13.16
N HIS A 27 -26.17 13.58 -14.23
CA HIS A 27 -26.70 13.06 -15.49
C HIS A 27 -27.32 11.67 -15.36
N GLN A 28 -26.62 10.74 -14.70
CA GLN A 28 -27.08 9.35 -14.54
C GLN A 28 -28.31 9.24 -13.61
N PHE A 29 -28.38 10.04 -12.55
CA PHE A 29 -29.58 10.13 -11.71
C PHE A 29 -30.77 10.67 -12.50
N ALA A 30 -30.57 11.75 -13.27
CA ALA A 30 -31.62 12.35 -14.09
C ALA A 30 -32.12 11.39 -15.19
N SER A 31 -31.21 10.65 -15.85
CA SER A 31 -31.58 9.67 -16.89
C SER A 31 -32.42 8.51 -16.34
N ARG A 32 -32.31 8.22 -15.03
CA ARG A 32 -33.15 7.25 -14.31
C ARG A 32 -34.39 7.87 -13.65
N GLY A 33 -34.73 9.12 -14.02
CA GLY A 33 -35.97 9.80 -13.64
C GLY A 33 -35.92 10.50 -12.27
N ALA A 34 -34.75 10.65 -11.66
CA ALA A 34 -34.59 11.44 -10.44
C ALA A 34 -34.71 12.95 -10.72
N LYS A 35 -35.05 13.72 -9.70
CA LYS A 35 -35.00 15.18 -9.69
C LYS A 35 -33.72 15.60 -8.98
N VAL A 36 -32.83 16.30 -9.67
CA VAL A 36 -31.45 16.52 -9.22
C VAL A 36 -31.22 17.95 -8.75
N VAL A 37 -30.68 18.13 -7.54
CA VAL A 37 -30.07 19.38 -7.10
C VAL A 37 -28.57 19.29 -7.35
N VAL A 38 -28.09 20.11 -8.27
CA VAL A 38 -26.68 20.22 -8.66
C VAL A 38 -26.05 21.33 -7.83
N ASN A 39 -25.42 20.97 -6.71
CA ASN A 39 -24.71 21.93 -5.88
C ASN A 39 -23.26 22.08 -6.35
N ASP A 40 -22.84 23.31 -6.67
CA ASP A 40 -21.44 23.64 -6.91
C ASP A 40 -21.14 25.10 -6.58
N LEU A 41 -20.07 25.34 -5.81
CA LEU A 41 -19.62 26.69 -5.45
C LEU A 41 -18.89 27.40 -6.61
N GLY A 42 -18.51 26.67 -7.66
CA GLY A 42 -17.76 27.19 -8.81
C GLY A 42 -16.25 27.26 -8.58
N GLY A 43 -15.72 26.46 -7.65
CA GLY A 43 -14.29 26.38 -7.33
C GLY A 43 -13.59 25.17 -7.96
N SER A 44 -12.28 25.30 -8.24
CA SER A 44 -11.43 24.20 -8.71
C SER A 44 -11.18 23.15 -7.61
N LEU A 45 -10.62 21.99 -7.99
CA LEU A 45 -10.14 20.96 -7.04
C LEU A 45 -9.12 21.49 -6.01
N THR A 46 -8.43 22.59 -6.30
CA THR A 46 -7.51 23.28 -5.38
C THR A 46 -8.21 24.28 -4.46
N GLY A 47 -9.53 24.47 -4.61
CA GLY A 47 -10.36 25.38 -3.82
C GLY A 47 -10.30 26.85 -4.27
N SER A 48 -9.92 27.15 -5.51
CA SER A 48 -9.85 28.51 -6.07
C SER A 48 -10.91 28.77 -7.14
N GLY A 49 -11.48 29.97 -7.19
CA GLY A 49 -12.52 30.37 -8.17
C GLY A 49 -13.94 30.40 -7.58
N ASN A 50 -14.83 31.20 -8.19
CA ASN A 50 -16.26 31.37 -7.82
C ASN A 50 -17.11 31.51 -9.10
N SER A 51 -17.01 30.57 -10.03
CA SER A 51 -17.84 30.62 -11.25
C SER A 51 -19.12 29.81 -11.06
N ASN A 52 -20.22 30.47 -10.67
CA ASN A 52 -21.57 29.88 -10.54
C ASN A 52 -22.05 29.14 -11.82
N ARG A 53 -21.42 29.42 -12.96
CA ARG A 53 -21.74 28.87 -14.28
C ARG A 53 -21.61 27.34 -14.38
N ALA A 54 -20.84 26.68 -13.50
CA ALA A 54 -20.63 25.23 -13.58
C ALA A 54 -21.90 24.42 -13.27
N ALA A 55 -22.62 24.77 -12.20
CA ALA A 55 -23.89 24.11 -11.85
C ALA A 55 -24.97 24.37 -12.91
N ASP A 56 -25.03 25.60 -13.44
CA ASP A 56 -25.99 25.97 -14.48
C ASP A 56 -25.84 25.14 -15.75
N VAL A 57 -24.59 24.96 -16.22
CA VAL A 57 -24.29 24.16 -17.42
C VAL A 57 -24.82 22.74 -17.28
N VAL A 58 -24.58 22.09 -16.13
CA VAL A 58 -25.05 20.71 -15.90
C VAL A 58 -26.58 20.66 -15.86
N VAL A 59 -27.23 21.64 -15.22
CA VAL A 59 -28.70 21.71 -15.14
C VAL A 59 -29.32 21.95 -16.52
N GLU A 60 -28.74 22.82 -17.34
CA GLU A 60 -29.16 23.07 -18.72
C GLU A 60 -29.03 21.80 -19.58
N GLU A 61 -27.90 21.10 -19.49
CA GLU A 61 -27.69 19.81 -20.18
C GLU A 61 -28.75 18.78 -19.75
N ILE A 62 -29.02 18.63 -18.45
CA ILE A 62 -30.04 17.70 -17.94
C ILE A 62 -31.43 18.06 -18.48
N ARG A 63 -31.82 19.33 -18.42
CA ARG A 63 -33.14 19.80 -18.91
C ARG A 63 -33.28 19.61 -20.41
N LYS A 64 -32.22 19.87 -21.18
CA LYS A 64 -32.18 19.65 -22.63
C LYS A 64 -32.40 18.17 -22.99
N ASN A 65 -31.91 17.26 -22.15
CA ASN A 65 -32.11 15.81 -22.29
C ASN A 65 -33.42 15.30 -21.66
N GLY A 66 -34.36 16.20 -21.30
CA GLY A 66 -35.67 15.84 -20.77
C GLY A 66 -35.69 15.49 -19.27
N GLY A 67 -34.58 15.64 -18.56
CA GLY A 67 -34.48 15.43 -17.12
C GLY A 67 -34.95 16.64 -16.30
N THR A 68 -35.03 16.48 -14.97
CA THR A 68 -35.42 17.54 -14.03
C THR A 68 -34.26 17.87 -13.11
N ALA A 69 -33.78 19.11 -13.13
CA ALA A 69 -32.72 19.57 -12.25
C ALA A 69 -32.85 21.05 -11.83
N ALA A 70 -32.24 21.39 -10.71
CA ALA A 70 -32.09 22.74 -10.16
C ALA A 70 -30.63 22.99 -9.73
N ALA A 71 -30.11 24.18 -10.03
CA ALA A 71 -28.75 24.57 -9.65
C ALA A 71 -28.76 25.13 -8.22
N ASP A 72 -27.69 24.85 -7.49
CA ASP A 72 -27.43 25.43 -6.18
C ASP A 72 -25.98 25.92 -6.10
N TYR A 73 -25.77 27.11 -5.54
CA TYR A 73 -24.45 27.76 -5.45
C TYR A 73 -23.97 27.94 -4.01
N ASN A 74 -24.64 27.31 -3.05
CA ASN A 74 -24.36 27.52 -1.65
C ASN A 74 -23.10 26.75 -1.22
N ASN A 75 -22.33 27.36 -0.33
CA ASN A 75 -21.12 26.74 0.22
C ASN A 75 -21.50 25.66 1.24
N LEU A 76 -21.04 24.43 1.01
CA LEU A 76 -21.31 23.27 1.86
C LEU A 76 -20.92 23.45 3.33
N VAL A 77 -19.89 24.25 3.61
CA VAL A 77 -19.38 24.48 4.96
C VAL A 77 -20.10 25.64 5.65
N THR A 78 -20.35 26.74 4.94
CA THR A 78 -20.83 27.99 5.55
C THR A 78 -22.32 28.27 5.35
N ASN A 79 -22.98 27.66 4.36
CA ASN A 79 -24.42 27.77 4.13
C ASN A 79 -25.05 26.44 3.64
N PRO A 80 -24.88 25.31 4.35
CA PRO A 80 -25.49 24.04 3.98
C PRO A 80 -27.03 24.05 4.02
N GLU A 81 -27.64 24.94 4.81
CA GLU A 81 -29.09 25.16 4.87
C GLU A 81 -29.65 25.68 3.55
N GLY A 82 -28.90 26.54 2.84
CA GLY A 82 -29.26 26.99 1.50
C GLY A 82 -29.34 25.83 0.50
N ILE A 83 -28.42 24.86 0.59
CA ILE A 83 -28.41 23.67 -0.29
C ILE A 83 -29.70 22.85 -0.10
N LEU A 84 -30.07 22.59 1.17
CA LEU A 84 -31.31 21.89 1.46
C LEU A 84 -32.53 22.70 1.02
N GLN A 85 -32.53 24.02 1.26
CA GLN A 85 -33.64 24.89 0.88
C GLN A 85 -33.89 24.85 -0.63
N THR A 86 -32.85 24.82 -1.45
CA THR A 86 -32.98 24.65 -2.90
C THR A 86 -33.73 23.35 -3.28
N ALA A 87 -33.46 22.25 -2.59
CA ALA A 87 -34.19 20.99 -2.81
C ALA A 87 -35.67 21.09 -2.40
N LEU A 88 -35.94 21.75 -1.28
CA LEU A 88 -37.30 21.94 -0.76
C LEU A 88 -38.12 22.87 -1.65
N ASP A 89 -37.56 23.99 -2.10
CA ASP A 89 -38.25 24.98 -2.93
C ASP A 89 -38.61 24.43 -4.31
N ASN A 90 -37.71 23.64 -4.91
CA ASN A 90 -37.91 23.12 -6.26
C ASN A 90 -38.70 21.80 -6.26
N PHE A 91 -38.48 20.93 -5.26
CA PHE A 91 -38.94 19.54 -5.31
C PHE A 91 -39.69 19.08 -4.05
N GLY A 92 -39.79 19.93 -3.02
CA GLY A 92 -40.57 19.70 -1.80
C GLY A 92 -39.96 18.71 -0.80
N THR A 93 -38.84 18.06 -1.13
CA THR A 93 -38.23 17.03 -0.28
C THR A 93 -36.79 16.72 -0.68
N VAL A 94 -36.15 15.81 0.07
CA VAL A 94 -34.92 15.11 -0.32
C VAL A 94 -35.09 13.62 -0.01
N ASP A 95 -34.58 12.76 -0.89
CA ASP A 95 -34.58 11.29 -0.77
C ASP A 95 -33.18 10.70 -0.70
N ILE A 96 -32.25 11.31 -1.46
CA ILE A 96 -30.90 10.81 -1.67
C ILE A 96 -29.90 11.95 -1.46
N LEU A 97 -28.81 11.67 -0.75
CA LEU A 97 -27.71 12.61 -0.55
C LEU A 97 -26.38 11.97 -0.97
N ILE A 98 -25.70 12.60 -1.91
CA ILE A 98 -24.36 12.20 -2.36
C ILE A 98 -23.35 13.20 -1.79
N ASN A 99 -22.65 12.83 -0.72
CA ASN A 99 -21.57 13.62 -0.13
C ASN A 99 -20.28 13.45 -0.95
N ASN A 100 -20.20 14.17 -2.06
CA ASN A 100 -19.14 14.07 -3.07
C ASN A 100 -18.15 15.25 -3.06
N ALA A 101 -18.54 16.44 -2.57
CA ALA A 101 -17.71 17.63 -2.65
C ALA A 101 -16.34 17.43 -1.98
N GLY A 102 -15.32 18.05 -2.56
CA GLY A 102 -13.95 17.84 -2.12
C GLY A 102 -12.96 18.86 -2.65
N ILE A 103 -11.84 18.98 -1.95
CA ILE A 103 -10.69 19.80 -2.33
C ILE A 103 -9.39 19.06 -1.96
N LEU A 104 -8.32 19.32 -2.72
CA LEU A 104 -6.98 18.82 -2.43
C LEU A 104 -6.07 19.95 -1.99
N LYS A 105 -5.33 19.71 -0.91
CA LYS A 105 -4.27 20.59 -0.39
C LYS A 105 -3.08 19.74 0.02
N ASP A 106 -2.57 19.01 -0.96
CA ASP A 106 -1.50 18.03 -0.78
C ASP A 106 -0.19 18.73 -0.41
N SER A 107 0.51 18.16 0.56
CA SER A 107 1.80 18.60 1.04
C SER A 107 2.37 17.50 1.93
N SER A 108 3.67 17.24 1.85
CA SER A 108 4.34 16.41 2.85
C SER A 108 4.00 16.89 4.26
N PHE A 109 3.91 15.97 5.21
CA PHE A 109 3.56 16.26 6.59
C PHE A 109 4.51 17.30 7.22
N LYS A 110 5.79 17.32 6.81
CA LYS A 110 6.76 18.37 7.18
C LYS A 110 6.30 19.77 6.76
N ASN A 111 5.75 19.91 5.55
CA ASN A 111 5.40 21.21 4.97
C ASN A 111 3.93 21.60 5.15
N MET A 112 3.06 20.62 5.47
CA MET A 112 1.62 20.84 5.59
C MET A 112 1.32 21.83 6.71
N THR A 113 0.60 22.90 6.39
CA THR A 113 0.13 23.88 7.38
C THR A 113 -1.15 23.40 8.05
N GLU A 114 -1.42 23.89 9.25
CA GLU A 114 -2.68 23.58 9.94
C GLU A 114 -3.89 24.04 9.11
N LYS A 115 -3.81 25.20 8.47
CA LYS A 115 -4.88 25.70 7.59
C LYS A 115 -5.17 24.74 6.43
N GLN A 116 -4.15 24.19 5.78
CA GLN A 116 -4.36 23.17 4.74
C GLN A 116 -5.02 21.91 5.30
N PHE A 117 -4.70 21.55 6.55
CA PHE A 117 -5.31 20.41 7.22
C PHE A 117 -6.79 20.64 7.55
N THR A 118 -7.11 21.80 8.14
CA THR A 118 -8.48 22.15 8.52
C THR A 118 -9.36 22.41 7.30
N ASP A 119 -8.87 23.10 6.27
CA ASP A 119 -9.67 23.38 5.07
C ASP A 119 -10.17 22.09 4.39
N VAL A 120 -9.32 21.05 4.33
CA VAL A 120 -9.68 19.75 3.75
C VAL A 120 -10.68 19.02 4.65
N LEU A 121 -10.47 18.99 5.97
CA LEU A 121 -11.44 18.42 6.90
C LEU A 121 -12.80 19.13 6.84
N ASP A 122 -12.80 20.45 6.72
CA ASP A 122 -14.01 21.26 6.71
C ASP A 122 -14.89 20.92 5.51
N VAL A 123 -14.32 20.87 4.31
CA VAL A 123 -15.08 20.54 3.09
C VAL A 123 -15.54 19.08 3.09
N HIS A 124 -14.62 18.15 3.34
CA HIS A 124 -14.92 16.72 3.17
C HIS A 124 -15.74 16.13 4.31
N LEU A 125 -15.41 16.47 5.55
CA LEU A 125 -15.99 15.83 6.74
C LEU A 125 -17.05 16.72 7.39
N ASN A 126 -16.70 17.95 7.75
CA ASN A 126 -17.64 18.83 8.47
C ASN A 126 -18.79 19.28 7.56
N GLY A 127 -18.54 19.51 6.28
CA GLY A 127 -19.55 19.79 5.26
C GLY A 127 -20.54 18.64 5.11
N ALA A 128 -20.04 17.41 4.98
CA ALA A 128 -20.86 16.21 4.93
C ALA A 128 -21.70 16.04 6.21
N PHE A 129 -21.11 16.26 7.39
CA PHE A 129 -21.84 16.27 8.66
C PHE A 129 -23.01 17.25 8.65
N LYS A 130 -22.75 18.52 8.34
CA LYS A 130 -23.77 19.59 8.40
C LYS A 130 -24.93 19.33 7.45
N LEU A 131 -24.65 19.01 6.18
CA LEU A 131 -25.72 18.76 5.21
C LEU A 131 -26.48 17.47 5.52
N THR A 132 -25.77 16.40 5.88
CA THR A 132 -26.43 15.14 6.28
C THR A 132 -27.32 15.34 7.50
N LYS A 133 -26.88 16.15 8.47
CA LYS A 133 -27.64 16.49 9.68
C LYS A 133 -28.95 17.20 9.35
N LEU A 134 -28.94 18.12 8.40
CA LEU A 134 -30.13 18.84 7.94
C LEU A 134 -31.10 17.90 7.20
N CYS A 135 -30.61 17.05 6.31
CA CYS A 135 -31.42 16.07 5.58
C CYS A 135 -31.99 14.95 6.49
N TRP A 136 -31.33 14.67 7.63
CA TRP A 136 -31.64 13.52 8.48
C TRP A 136 -33.08 13.50 9.01
N GLU A 137 -33.61 14.64 9.44
CA GLU A 137 -34.97 14.70 9.98
C GLU A 137 -36.03 14.48 8.89
N ILE A 138 -35.76 14.91 7.66
CA ILE A 138 -36.62 14.63 6.50
C ILE A 138 -36.61 13.13 6.20
N PHE A 139 -35.43 12.51 6.16
CA PHE A 139 -35.30 11.06 5.93
C PHE A 139 -36.02 10.23 7.00
N LYS A 140 -35.87 10.63 8.28
CA LYS A 140 -36.57 9.98 9.39
C LYS A 140 -38.09 10.13 9.30
N ALA A 141 -38.57 11.35 9.00
CA ALA A 141 -40.00 11.61 8.86
C ALA A 141 -40.62 10.77 7.75
N LYS A 142 -39.90 10.57 6.64
CA LYS A 142 -40.33 9.76 5.49
C LYS A 142 -40.13 8.27 5.67
N LYS A 143 -39.37 7.83 6.68
CA LYS A 143 -38.84 6.47 6.80
C LYS A 143 -38.16 6.00 5.50
N TYR A 144 -37.39 6.90 4.90
CA TYR A 144 -36.65 6.64 3.68
C TYR A 144 -35.50 7.63 3.55
N GLY A 145 -34.30 7.12 3.32
CA GLY A 145 -33.15 7.92 2.91
C GLY A 145 -32.05 7.05 2.32
N ARG A 146 -31.28 7.59 1.38
CA ARG A 146 -30.08 6.95 0.82
C ARG A 146 -28.93 7.94 0.86
N ILE A 147 -27.82 7.54 1.47
CA ILE A 147 -26.65 8.42 1.61
C ILE A 147 -25.43 7.69 1.07
N ILE A 148 -24.65 8.39 0.25
CA ILE A 148 -23.34 7.94 -0.20
C ILE A 148 -22.27 8.84 0.38
N MET A 149 -21.28 8.22 1.01
CA MET A 149 -20.05 8.88 1.45
C MET A 149 -18.93 8.58 0.46
N THR A 150 -18.31 9.62 -0.10
CA THR A 150 -17.17 9.45 -1.01
C THR A 150 -15.84 9.43 -0.23
N ALA A 151 -15.34 8.23 0.08
CA ALA A 151 -14.02 7.97 0.64
C ALA A 151 -12.94 7.93 -0.47
N SER A 152 -11.80 7.28 -0.22
CA SER A 152 -10.72 7.06 -1.19
C SER A 152 -9.74 5.98 -0.70
N PRO A 153 -8.94 5.36 -1.60
CA PRO A 153 -7.83 4.49 -1.21
C PRO A 153 -6.84 5.20 -0.28
N ALA A 154 -6.56 6.49 -0.50
CA ALA A 154 -5.73 7.29 0.41
C ALA A 154 -6.32 7.37 1.83
N GLY A 155 -7.65 7.37 1.98
CA GLY A 155 -8.32 7.25 3.28
C GLY A 155 -8.13 5.86 3.89
N LEU A 156 -8.38 4.80 3.10
CA LEU A 156 -8.29 3.43 3.58
C LEU A 156 -6.86 3.06 4.00
N TYR A 157 -5.86 3.36 3.17
CA TYR A 157 -4.49 2.85 3.33
C TYR A 157 -3.47 3.89 3.81
N GLY A 158 -3.83 5.18 3.80
CA GLY A 158 -2.87 6.28 3.92
C GLY A 158 -2.20 6.57 2.56
N ASN A 159 -1.74 7.79 2.36
CA ASN A 159 -0.96 8.17 1.17
C ASN A 159 0.03 9.30 1.50
N PHE A 160 1.22 9.26 0.90
CA PHE A 160 2.27 10.25 1.12
C PHE A 160 1.79 11.66 0.73
N GLY A 161 2.03 12.65 1.58
CA GLY A 161 1.67 14.04 1.30
C GLY A 161 0.17 14.36 1.43
N GLN A 162 -0.63 13.41 1.90
CA GLN A 162 -2.09 13.52 1.97
C GLN A 162 -2.64 13.32 3.39
N ALA A 163 -1.86 13.66 4.44
CA ALA A 163 -2.27 13.43 5.83
C ALA A 163 -3.66 14.03 6.18
N ASN A 164 -3.99 15.19 5.61
CA ASN A 164 -5.29 15.84 5.73
C ASN A 164 -6.41 15.10 4.97
N TYR A 165 -6.16 14.78 3.70
CA TYR A 165 -7.12 14.12 2.83
C TYR A 165 -7.41 12.69 3.29
N SER A 166 -6.37 11.90 3.57
CA SER A 166 -6.48 10.56 4.16
C SER A 166 -7.32 10.59 5.45
N CYS A 167 -7.03 11.54 6.35
CA CYS A 167 -7.77 11.72 7.59
C CYS A 167 -9.26 11.98 7.34
N ALA A 168 -9.60 12.93 6.47
CA ALA A 168 -10.98 13.26 6.15
C ALA A 168 -11.73 12.08 5.50
N LYS A 169 -11.08 11.36 4.59
CA LYS A 169 -11.70 10.28 3.82
C LYS A 169 -11.97 9.02 4.65
N LEU A 170 -11.10 8.67 5.60
CA LEU A 170 -11.42 7.58 6.53
C LEU A 170 -12.40 8.02 7.62
N ALA A 171 -12.40 9.30 8.02
CA ALA A 171 -13.41 9.82 8.94
C ALA A 171 -14.85 9.70 8.38
N LEU A 172 -15.01 9.80 7.06
CA LEU A 172 -16.27 9.54 6.36
C LEU A 172 -16.69 8.06 6.40
N VAL A 173 -15.75 7.11 6.48
CA VAL A 173 -16.06 5.68 6.66
C VAL A 173 -16.70 5.47 8.03
N GLY A 174 -16.03 5.88 9.11
CA GLY A 174 -16.58 5.76 10.47
C GLY A 174 -17.87 6.55 10.66
N PHE A 175 -18.03 7.68 9.94
CA PHE A 175 -19.30 8.42 9.90
C PHE A 175 -20.40 7.59 9.24
N GLY A 176 -20.14 7.07 8.05
CA GLY A 176 -21.10 6.31 7.24
C GLY A 176 -21.55 5.02 7.92
N GLU A 177 -20.64 4.25 8.50
CA GLU A 177 -20.96 3.03 9.25
C GLU A 177 -21.82 3.34 10.49
N THR A 178 -21.54 4.45 11.18
CA THR A 178 -22.36 4.90 12.30
C THR A 178 -23.77 5.27 11.86
N LEU A 179 -23.89 6.09 10.80
CA LEU A 179 -25.20 6.48 10.29
C LEU A 179 -25.99 5.30 9.74
N ALA A 180 -25.34 4.30 9.15
CA ALA A 180 -25.99 3.07 8.73
C ALA A 180 -26.68 2.36 9.91
N LYS A 181 -26.01 2.31 11.07
CA LYS A 181 -26.56 1.73 12.31
C LYS A 181 -27.70 2.59 12.88
N GLU A 182 -27.55 3.92 12.89
CA GLU A 182 -28.59 4.83 13.39
C GLU A 182 -29.82 4.90 12.49
N GLY A 183 -29.61 4.81 11.19
CA GLY A 183 -30.62 4.94 10.14
C GLY A 183 -31.45 3.68 9.89
N TYR A 184 -30.96 2.51 10.33
CA TYR A 184 -31.54 1.21 10.01
C TYR A 184 -33.05 1.13 10.27
N ASN A 185 -33.49 1.48 11.48
CA ASN A 185 -34.90 1.43 11.88
C ASN A 185 -35.79 2.46 11.16
N SER A 186 -35.18 3.44 10.49
CA SER A 186 -35.88 4.46 9.69
C SER A 186 -35.74 4.21 8.19
N ASN A 187 -35.23 3.03 7.76
CA ASN A 187 -34.94 2.72 6.35
C ASN A 187 -34.08 3.79 5.66
N ILE A 188 -33.14 4.34 6.43
CA ILE A 188 -32.07 5.20 5.94
C ILE A 188 -30.85 4.31 5.75
N LYS A 189 -30.44 4.11 4.50
CA LYS A 189 -29.26 3.32 4.16
C LYS A 189 -28.10 4.23 3.82
N VAL A 190 -26.93 3.91 4.34
CA VAL A 190 -25.71 4.70 4.15
C VAL A 190 -24.61 3.77 3.68
N ASN A 191 -24.01 4.03 2.52
CA ASN A 191 -22.90 3.24 2.01
C ASN A 191 -21.73 4.15 1.65
N ILE A 192 -20.55 3.55 1.56
CA ILE A 192 -19.30 4.25 1.32
C ILE A 192 -18.68 3.74 0.03
N ILE A 193 -18.23 4.65 -0.82
CA ILE A 193 -17.47 4.34 -2.03
C ILE A 193 -16.04 4.84 -1.88
N SER A 194 -15.07 4.02 -2.21
CA SER A 194 -13.65 4.32 -2.27
C SER A 194 -13.24 4.26 -3.74
N LEU A 195 -12.93 5.42 -4.29
CA LEU A 195 -12.71 5.59 -5.72
C LEU A 195 -11.24 5.85 -5.99
N LEU A 196 -10.68 5.12 -6.96
CA LEU A 196 -9.40 5.51 -7.54
C LEU A 196 -9.63 6.70 -8.46
N ALA A 197 -8.89 7.78 -8.23
CA ALA A 197 -8.91 8.95 -9.09
C ALA A 197 -7.60 9.04 -9.86
N LYS A 198 -7.65 9.62 -11.07
CA LYS A 198 -6.46 10.02 -11.82
C LYS A 198 -5.64 11.00 -10.97
N SER A 199 -4.45 10.59 -10.57
CA SER A 199 -3.45 11.37 -9.84
C SER A 199 -2.21 11.54 -10.71
N ARG A 200 -1.35 12.52 -10.39
CA ARG A 200 -0.04 12.67 -11.07
C ARG A 200 0.79 11.39 -11.01
N MET A 201 0.68 10.62 -9.92
CA MET A 201 1.37 9.35 -9.72
C MET A 201 0.82 8.24 -10.62
N THR A 202 -0.51 8.15 -10.79
CA THR A 202 -1.12 7.19 -11.74
C THR A 202 -0.92 7.64 -13.19
N GLU A 203 -0.82 8.94 -13.47
CA GLU A 203 -0.53 9.48 -14.81
C GLU A 203 0.89 9.17 -15.28
N THR A 204 1.86 9.06 -14.36
CA THR A 204 3.25 8.74 -14.69
C THR A 204 3.54 7.24 -14.76
N VAL A 205 2.65 6.40 -14.20
CA VAL A 205 2.83 4.94 -14.09
C VAL A 205 1.92 4.17 -15.06
N LEU A 206 0.78 4.75 -15.46
CA LEU A 206 -0.21 4.07 -16.30
C LEU A 206 -0.21 4.62 -17.72
N PRO A 207 -0.26 3.76 -18.75
CA PRO A 207 -0.31 4.22 -20.12
C PRO A 207 -1.66 4.93 -20.43
N PRO A 208 -1.70 5.83 -21.42
CA PRO A 208 -2.84 6.73 -21.67
C PRO A 208 -4.19 6.02 -21.88
N ASP A 209 -4.18 4.85 -22.50
CA ASP A 209 -5.33 3.95 -22.73
C ASP A 209 -5.91 3.41 -21.41
N VAL A 210 -5.05 3.08 -20.44
CA VAL A 210 -5.48 2.66 -19.09
C VAL A 210 -6.03 3.85 -18.28
N LEU A 211 -5.48 5.05 -18.48
CA LEU A 211 -6.00 6.28 -17.88
C LEU A 211 -7.36 6.68 -18.46
N GLU A 212 -7.63 6.38 -19.73
CA GLU A 212 -8.92 6.57 -20.38
C GLU A 212 -9.97 5.59 -19.82
N LYS A 213 -9.56 4.37 -19.43
CA LYS A 213 -10.41 3.40 -18.72
C LYS A 213 -10.83 3.87 -17.32
N LEU A 214 -10.16 4.85 -16.68
CA LEU A 214 -10.52 5.43 -15.37
C LEU A 214 -11.59 6.55 -15.50
N SER A 215 -12.67 6.28 -16.24
CA SER A 215 -13.73 7.27 -16.47
C SER A 215 -14.73 7.33 -15.30
N PRO A 216 -15.20 8.53 -14.90
CA PRO A 216 -16.26 8.71 -13.91
C PRO A 216 -17.56 7.94 -14.21
N GLU A 217 -17.84 7.70 -15.49
CA GLU A 217 -18.99 6.97 -16.02
C GLU A 217 -19.03 5.52 -15.51
N LYS A 218 -17.86 4.88 -15.36
CA LYS A 218 -17.76 3.51 -14.83
C LYS A 218 -18.03 3.40 -13.33
N ILE A 219 -18.08 4.51 -12.60
CA ILE A 219 -18.33 4.53 -11.15
C ILE A 219 -19.82 4.71 -10.83
N ALA A 220 -20.54 5.51 -11.63
CA ALA A 220 -21.93 5.85 -11.41
C ALA A 220 -22.89 4.63 -11.23
N PRO A 221 -22.73 3.51 -11.95
CA PRO A 221 -23.60 2.34 -11.82
C PRO A 221 -23.77 1.84 -10.39
N LEU A 222 -22.67 1.73 -9.63
CA LEU A 222 -22.74 1.29 -8.24
C LEU A 222 -23.49 2.32 -7.38
N VAL A 223 -23.22 3.61 -7.57
CA VAL A 223 -23.87 4.70 -6.81
C VAL A 223 -25.39 4.68 -7.03
N LEU A 224 -25.83 4.52 -8.28
CA LEU A 224 -27.25 4.40 -8.63
C LEU A 224 -27.86 3.15 -7.99
N TYR A 225 -27.18 2.00 -8.06
CA TYR A 225 -27.69 0.78 -7.44
C TYR A 225 -27.79 0.89 -5.92
N LEU A 226 -26.74 1.36 -5.24
CA LEU A 226 -26.69 1.55 -3.77
C LEU A 226 -27.77 2.52 -3.27
N THR A 227 -28.23 3.44 -4.11
CA THR A 227 -29.28 4.43 -3.78
C THR A 227 -30.67 4.03 -4.26
N SER A 228 -30.80 2.86 -4.89
CA SER A 228 -32.10 2.30 -5.25
C SER A 228 -32.83 1.70 -4.05
N GLU A 229 -34.11 1.38 -4.23
CA GLU A 229 -34.87 0.60 -3.23
C GLU A 229 -34.48 -0.89 -3.25
N MET A 230 -33.96 -1.36 -4.39
CA MET A 230 -33.62 -2.76 -4.64
C MET A 230 -32.35 -3.19 -3.91
N CYS A 231 -31.39 -2.30 -3.71
CA CYS A 231 -30.15 -2.65 -3.06
C CYS A 231 -30.36 -2.89 -1.55
N PRO A 232 -30.00 -4.08 -1.03
CA PRO A 232 -30.13 -4.37 0.39
C PRO A 232 -29.09 -3.64 1.24
N SER A 233 -27.97 -3.21 0.66
CA SER A 233 -26.77 -2.78 1.37
C SER A 233 -26.92 -1.53 2.22
N THR A 234 -26.34 -1.56 3.42
CA THR A 234 -26.08 -0.40 4.27
C THR A 234 -24.86 -0.70 5.15
N GLY A 235 -24.09 0.33 5.47
CA GLY A 235 -22.86 0.23 6.26
C GLY A 235 -21.70 -0.43 5.52
N SER A 236 -21.81 -0.62 4.20
CA SER A 236 -20.80 -1.31 3.40
C SER A 236 -19.88 -0.32 2.69
N ILE A 237 -18.64 -0.74 2.47
CA ILE A 237 -17.61 0.00 1.75
C ILE A 237 -17.33 -0.73 0.44
N TYR A 238 -17.16 0.00 -0.65
CA TYR A 238 -16.89 -0.55 -1.97
C TYR A 238 -15.72 0.16 -2.64
N GLU A 239 -14.77 -0.59 -3.18
CA GLU A 239 -13.78 -0.07 -4.11
C GLU A 239 -14.30 -0.17 -5.54
N VAL A 240 -14.19 0.92 -6.29
CA VAL A 240 -14.66 1.01 -7.67
C VAL A 240 -13.68 1.82 -8.49
N ALA A 241 -13.22 1.24 -9.59
CA ALA A 241 -12.48 1.94 -10.63
C ALA A 241 -12.33 1.07 -11.89
N ALA A 242 -12.20 1.73 -13.04
CA ALA A 242 -11.94 1.11 -14.34
C ALA A 242 -12.91 -0.02 -14.78
N GLY A 243 -14.07 -0.16 -14.13
CA GLY A 243 -15.05 -1.22 -14.40
C GLY A 243 -15.06 -2.35 -13.35
N LEU A 244 -14.12 -2.35 -12.40
CA LEU A 244 -14.18 -3.20 -11.21
C LEU A 244 -15.19 -2.65 -10.20
N PHE A 245 -16.00 -3.55 -9.64
CA PHE A 245 -16.85 -3.33 -8.47
C PHE A 245 -16.54 -4.39 -7.41
N ALA A 246 -15.99 -3.98 -6.26
CA ALA A 246 -15.66 -4.92 -5.20
C ALA A 246 -16.02 -4.35 -3.82
N GLN A 247 -16.66 -5.15 -2.97
CA GLN A 247 -16.82 -4.80 -1.56
C GLN A 247 -15.48 -4.92 -0.84
N ILE A 248 -15.22 -4.02 0.10
CA ILE A 248 -14.08 -4.07 1.02
C ILE A 248 -14.59 -4.11 2.46
N LYS A 249 -13.97 -4.94 3.30
CA LYS A 249 -14.33 -5.14 4.70
C LYS A 249 -13.11 -5.09 5.59
N TRP A 250 -13.34 -4.77 6.86
CA TRP A 250 -12.38 -5.07 7.90
C TRP A 250 -12.27 -6.58 8.08
N GLN A 251 -11.05 -7.08 8.06
CA GLN A 251 -10.70 -8.43 8.50
C GLN A 251 -9.92 -8.30 9.80
N ARG A 252 -10.31 -9.06 10.81
CA ARG A 252 -9.63 -9.09 12.11
C ARG A 252 -9.11 -10.48 12.40
N SER A 253 -7.85 -10.54 12.84
CA SER A 253 -7.19 -11.81 13.15
C SER A 253 -7.82 -12.51 14.36
N GLY A 254 -7.62 -13.82 14.45
CA GLY A 254 -8.00 -14.62 15.61
C GLY A 254 -7.34 -14.08 16.88
N GLY A 255 -6.10 -13.61 16.72
CA GLY A 255 -5.32 -12.84 17.67
C GLY A 255 -4.70 -13.68 18.79
N LEU A 256 -3.82 -13.05 19.55
CA LEU A 256 -3.08 -13.65 20.64
C LEU A 256 -3.88 -13.57 21.95
N TYR A 257 -4.01 -14.70 22.66
CA TYR A 257 -4.64 -14.79 23.97
C TYR A 257 -3.58 -15.03 25.06
N LEU A 258 -3.57 -14.15 26.07
CA LEU A 258 -2.64 -14.16 27.19
C LEU A 258 -3.40 -14.03 28.50
N ASN A 259 -2.85 -14.58 29.58
CA ASN A 259 -3.34 -14.34 30.92
C ASN A 259 -3.33 -12.82 31.21
N PRO A 260 -4.45 -12.23 31.65
CA PRO A 260 -4.61 -10.78 31.77
C PRO A 260 -3.99 -10.19 33.04
N SER A 261 -3.38 -11.00 33.91
CA SER A 261 -2.73 -10.54 35.14
C SER A 261 -1.52 -9.64 34.84
N SER A 262 -1.46 -8.50 35.52
CA SER A 262 -0.37 -7.52 35.41
C SER A 262 1.01 -8.07 35.79
N ASP A 263 1.06 -9.19 36.52
CA ASP A 263 2.31 -9.82 36.94
C ASP A 263 3.00 -10.57 35.80
N THR A 264 2.26 -10.91 34.74
CA THR A 264 2.75 -11.76 33.66
C THR A 264 2.40 -11.26 32.26
N LEU A 265 1.39 -10.40 32.10
CA LEU A 265 1.12 -9.70 30.85
C LEU A 265 2.10 -8.53 30.71
N THR A 266 3.22 -8.78 30.03
CA THR A 266 4.32 -7.83 29.84
C THR A 266 4.59 -7.60 28.36
N PRO A 267 5.26 -6.50 27.97
CA PRO A 267 5.82 -6.31 26.64
C PRO A 267 6.61 -7.53 26.13
N GLU A 268 7.43 -8.16 26.99
CA GLU A 268 8.20 -9.34 26.63
C GLU A 268 7.33 -10.57 26.31
N ALA A 269 6.25 -10.78 27.07
CA ALA A 269 5.32 -11.87 26.79
C ALA A 269 4.61 -11.69 25.44
N ILE A 270 4.26 -10.45 25.11
CA ILE A 270 3.66 -10.11 23.81
C ILE A 270 4.69 -10.29 22.70
N LEU A 271 5.91 -9.79 22.88
CA LEU A 271 6.99 -9.91 21.89
C LEU A 271 7.29 -11.38 21.55
N TYR A 272 7.34 -12.24 22.56
CA TYR A 272 7.65 -13.65 22.39
C TYR A 272 6.66 -14.39 21.45
N LYS A 273 5.41 -13.94 21.40
CA LYS A 273 4.34 -14.51 20.57
C LYS A 273 3.78 -13.50 19.57
N PHE A 274 4.56 -12.49 19.20
CA PHE A 274 4.06 -11.36 18.42
C PHE A 274 3.47 -11.77 17.07
N ASN A 275 4.05 -12.78 16.43
CA ASN A 275 3.59 -13.28 15.13
C ASN A 275 2.15 -13.83 15.17
N GLU A 276 1.69 -14.36 16.32
CA GLU A 276 0.32 -14.86 16.50
C GLU A 276 -0.73 -13.74 16.42
N ILE A 277 -0.35 -12.48 16.68
CA ILE A 277 -1.26 -11.33 16.63
C ILE A 277 -1.74 -11.08 15.20
N SER A 278 -0.88 -11.31 14.20
CA SER A 278 -1.15 -11.03 12.78
C SER A 278 -1.38 -12.30 11.97
N ASP A 279 -1.73 -13.40 12.63
CA ASP A 279 -2.16 -14.64 11.98
C ASP A 279 -3.66 -14.54 11.61
N PHE A 280 -3.95 -14.52 10.30
CA PHE A 280 -5.29 -14.40 9.75
C PHE A 280 -5.89 -15.74 9.29
N THR A 281 -5.24 -16.87 9.59
CA THR A 281 -5.77 -18.21 9.27
C THR A 281 -7.15 -18.43 9.90
N GLU A 282 -7.26 -18.13 11.19
CA GLU A 282 -8.53 -17.95 11.89
C GLU A 282 -8.84 -16.45 11.92
N SER A 283 -9.85 -15.98 11.19
CA SER A 283 -10.21 -14.57 11.14
C SER A 283 -11.71 -14.34 11.03
N ASP A 284 -12.16 -13.13 11.37
CA ASP A 284 -13.55 -12.69 11.20
C ASP A 284 -13.66 -11.39 10.39
N TYR A 285 -14.88 -11.11 9.91
CA TYR A 285 -15.25 -9.84 9.27
C TYR A 285 -16.17 -9.04 10.21
N PRO A 286 -15.60 -8.38 11.24
CA PRO A 286 -16.38 -7.77 12.30
C PRO A 286 -17.16 -6.54 11.83
N THR A 287 -18.33 -6.37 12.43
CA THR A 287 -19.14 -5.13 12.38
C THR A 287 -19.24 -4.45 13.74
N MET A 288 -18.52 -4.98 14.74
CA MET A 288 -18.45 -4.48 16.11
C MET A 288 -17.20 -5.01 16.82
N LEU A 289 -16.93 -4.44 17.99
CA LEU A 289 -15.88 -4.91 18.89
C LEU A 289 -16.02 -6.41 19.23
N LYS A 290 -14.89 -7.06 19.54
CA LYS A 290 -14.87 -8.46 19.96
C LYS A 290 -15.69 -8.68 21.23
N ASP A 291 -16.25 -9.87 21.41
CA ASP A 291 -16.93 -10.23 22.66
C ASP A 291 -15.91 -10.37 23.80
N TYR A 292 -15.55 -9.26 24.44
CA TYR A 292 -14.51 -9.21 25.47
C TYR A 292 -14.89 -10.00 26.73
N ASN A 293 -16.18 -10.31 26.95
CA ASN A 293 -16.57 -11.22 28.04
C ASN A 293 -16.15 -12.66 27.72
N LYS A 294 -16.42 -13.14 26.49
CA LYS A 294 -15.94 -14.47 26.08
C LYS A 294 -14.42 -14.54 26.04
N VAL A 295 -13.76 -13.46 25.61
CA VAL A 295 -12.30 -13.36 25.69
C VAL A 295 -11.85 -13.51 27.15
N TRP A 296 -12.45 -12.77 28.08
CA TRP A 296 -12.11 -12.85 29.50
C TRP A 296 -12.33 -14.25 30.09
N ASP A 297 -13.43 -14.91 29.74
CA ASP A 297 -13.74 -16.27 30.21
C ASP A 297 -12.65 -17.27 29.78
N ILE A 298 -11.98 -17.02 28.64
CA ILE A 298 -10.82 -17.80 28.19
C ILE A 298 -9.56 -17.34 28.93
N THR A 299 -9.20 -16.06 28.81
CA THR A 299 -7.89 -15.54 29.24
C THR A 299 -7.68 -15.59 30.75
N SER A 300 -8.74 -15.40 31.53
CA SER A 300 -8.69 -15.46 33.01
C SER A 300 -8.38 -16.86 33.56
N THR A 301 -8.53 -17.91 32.75
CA THR A 301 -8.22 -19.30 33.13
C THR A 301 -6.83 -19.76 32.72
N LEU A 302 -6.11 -18.96 31.91
CA LEU A 302 -4.78 -19.31 31.41
C LEU A 302 -3.73 -19.32 32.53
N GLY A 303 -2.71 -20.16 32.39
CA GLY A 303 -1.52 -20.14 33.26
C GLY A 303 -0.69 -18.86 33.11
N LYS A 304 0.44 -18.76 33.81
CA LYS A 304 1.36 -17.61 33.63
C LYS A 304 1.87 -17.54 32.19
N ASN A 305 1.96 -16.33 31.63
CA ASN A 305 2.47 -16.12 30.28
C ASN A 305 3.98 -16.38 30.22
N GLU A 306 4.41 -17.09 29.18
CA GLU A 306 5.82 -17.20 28.82
C GLU A 306 6.37 -15.83 28.43
N GLN A 307 7.54 -15.47 28.99
CA GLN A 307 8.13 -14.14 28.84
C GLN A 307 9.16 -14.05 27.70
N GLY A 308 9.49 -15.17 27.04
CA GLY A 308 10.63 -15.23 26.13
C GLY A 308 11.98 -14.89 26.77
N LYS A 309 13.03 -14.86 25.93
CA LYS A 309 14.41 -14.55 26.36
C LYS A 309 14.78 -13.08 26.17
N THR A 310 14.19 -12.42 25.18
CA THR A 310 14.45 -11.00 24.87
C THR A 310 13.88 -10.11 25.97
N LYS A 311 14.66 -9.10 26.39
CA LYS A 311 14.24 -8.11 27.40
C LYS A 311 14.15 -6.74 26.75
N ILE A 312 13.10 -6.00 27.05
CA ILE A 312 12.93 -4.64 26.52
C ILE A 312 13.85 -3.71 27.32
N LYS A 313 14.88 -3.17 26.67
CA LYS A 313 15.91 -2.28 27.25
C LYS A 313 16.01 -0.95 26.51
N SER A 314 15.59 -0.90 25.25
CA SER A 314 15.70 0.29 24.37
C SER A 314 14.97 1.54 24.89
N LEU A 315 13.97 1.37 25.78
CA LEU A 315 13.18 2.46 26.35
C LEU A 315 13.89 3.22 27.47
N LYS A 316 14.99 2.67 28.01
CA LYS A 316 15.74 3.32 29.08
C LYS A 316 16.23 4.69 28.62
N ASN A 317 15.95 5.72 29.40
CA ASN A 317 16.27 7.13 29.15
C ASN A 317 15.57 7.78 27.95
N LYS A 318 14.70 7.08 27.21
CA LYS A 318 13.89 7.69 26.15
C LYS A 318 12.89 8.67 26.77
N VAL A 319 12.64 9.79 26.10
CA VAL A 319 11.66 10.79 26.55
C VAL A 319 10.31 10.52 25.90
N VAL A 320 9.30 10.24 26.73
CA VAL A 320 7.94 9.95 26.28
C VAL A 320 6.97 11.04 26.72
N VAL A 321 6.17 11.54 25.78
CA VAL A 321 5.05 12.44 26.03
C VAL A 321 3.75 11.65 25.93
N ILE A 322 2.93 11.66 26.98
CA ILE A 322 1.65 10.94 27.01
C ILE A 322 0.53 11.92 27.36
N THR A 323 -0.42 12.11 26.46
CA THR A 323 -1.54 13.02 26.67
C THR A 323 -2.74 12.33 27.32
N GLY A 324 -3.47 13.07 28.16
CA GLY A 324 -4.58 12.52 28.96
C GLY A 324 -4.12 11.45 29.96
N SER A 325 -2.98 11.66 30.60
CA SER A 325 -2.29 10.67 31.45
C SER A 325 -2.42 10.89 32.95
N GLY A 326 -3.34 11.75 33.40
CA GLY A 326 -3.63 11.93 34.83
C GLY A 326 -4.46 10.79 35.44
N ASN A 327 -5.19 10.03 34.61
CA ASN A 327 -6.00 8.89 35.05
C ASN A 327 -6.16 7.83 33.93
N GLY A 328 -6.82 6.71 34.24
CA GLY A 328 -7.23 5.70 33.26
C GLY A 328 -6.09 5.11 32.44
N LEU A 329 -6.33 4.91 31.14
CA LEU A 329 -5.36 4.33 30.20
C LEU A 329 -4.06 5.14 30.13
N GLY A 330 -4.13 6.46 30.02
CA GLY A 330 -2.95 7.31 29.95
C GLY A 330 -2.08 7.24 31.20
N LYS A 331 -2.70 7.18 32.40
CA LYS A 331 -1.97 6.92 33.65
C LYS A 331 -1.26 5.56 33.61
N SER A 332 -1.96 4.52 33.17
CA SER A 332 -1.38 3.18 33.03
C SER A 332 -0.19 3.20 32.07
N HIS A 333 -0.31 3.83 30.90
CA HIS A 333 0.79 3.98 29.95
C HIS A 333 2.01 4.67 30.60
N ALA A 334 1.79 5.78 31.33
CA ALA A 334 2.85 6.52 32.02
C ALA A 334 3.61 5.66 33.04
N LEU A 335 2.89 4.90 33.87
CA LEU A 335 3.50 4.00 34.85
C LEU A 335 4.31 2.88 34.18
N TRP A 336 3.78 2.31 33.09
CA TRP A 336 4.47 1.27 32.34
C TRP A 336 5.73 1.79 31.65
N PHE A 337 5.69 2.94 30.96
CA PHE A 337 6.90 3.52 30.38
C PHE A 337 7.95 3.86 31.44
N ALA A 338 7.54 4.42 32.59
CA ALA A 338 8.45 4.68 33.70
C ALA A 338 9.10 3.41 34.25
N ARG A 339 8.35 2.30 34.35
CA ARG A 339 8.87 0.98 34.76
C ARG A 339 9.97 0.46 33.83
N TYR A 340 9.92 0.79 32.55
CA TYR A 340 10.95 0.45 31.55
C TYR A 340 12.06 1.52 31.44
N GLY A 341 12.09 2.48 32.37
CA GLY A 341 13.18 3.46 32.50
C GLY A 341 13.06 4.69 31.61
N ALA A 342 11.91 4.93 30.98
CA ALA A 342 11.66 6.14 30.21
C ALA A 342 11.48 7.37 31.13
N LYS A 343 11.78 8.55 30.59
CA LYS A 343 11.50 9.84 31.21
C LYS A 343 10.15 10.34 30.73
N VAL A 344 9.17 10.45 31.63
CA VAL A 344 7.75 10.61 31.24
C VAL A 344 7.28 12.06 31.43
N VAL A 345 6.75 12.65 30.38
CA VAL A 345 5.93 13.87 30.47
C VAL A 345 4.47 13.45 30.60
N VAL A 346 3.93 13.63 31.80
CA VAL A 346 2.54 13.35 32.12
C VAL A 346 1.72 14.59 31.78
N ASN A 347 0.98 14.55 30.66
CA ASN A 347 0.06 15.62 30.31
C ASN A 347 -1.39 15.29 30.70
N ASP A 348 -1.99 16.16 31.50
CA ASP A 348 -3.42 16.13 31.82
C ASP A 348 -3.88 17.53 32.25
N PHE A 349 -4.95 18.05 31.66
CA PHE A 349 -5.43 19.40 31.96
C PHE A 349 -6.04 19.53 33.36
N LYS A 350 -6.47 18.41 33.98
CA LYS A 350 -7.06 18.41 35.33
C LYS A 350 -5.99 18.22 36.39
N ASP A 351 -5.33 17.05 36.39
CA ASP A 351 -4.31 16.69 37.38
C ASP A 351 -3.24 15.74 36.82
N PRO A 352 -2.09 16.28 36.39
CA PRO A 352 -0.92 15.48 36.00
C PRO A 352 0.01 15.16 37.18
N TYR A 353 -0.14 15.83 38.34
CA TYR A 353 0.86 15.81 39.41
C TYR A 353 0.84 14.51 40.22
N SER A 354 -0.36 13.98 40.48
CA SER A 354 -0.53 12.72 41.23
C SER A 354 0.21 11.54 40.60
N VAL A 355 0.17 11.42 39.26
CA VAL A 355 0.87 10.38 38.52
C VAL A 355 2.38 10.62 38.50
N VAL A 356 2.83 11.88 38.39
CA VAL A 356 4.26 12.22 38.50
C VAL A 356 4.82 11.82 39.86
N ASP A 357 4.09 12.10 40.95
CA ASP A 357 4.50 11.71 42.29
C ASP A 357 4.56 10.19 42.46
N GLU A 358 3.61 9.46 41.88
CA GLU A 358 3.60 7.98 41.87
C GLU A 358 4.81 7.40 41.13
N ILE A 359 5.15 7.96 39.95
CA ILE A 359 6.33 7.57 39.18
C ILE A 359 7.61 7.84 39.98
N LYS A 360 7.74 9.03 40.57
CA LYS A 360 8.92 9.42 41.36
C LYS A 360 9.08 8.56 42.63
N LYS A 361 7.99 8.27 43.34
CA LYS A 361 7.99 7.36 44.50
C LYS A 361 8.45 5.95 44.14
N SER A 362 8.19 5.52 42.90
CA SER A 362 8.63 4.23 42.37
C SER A 362 10.06 4.27 41.77
N GLY A 363 10.77 5.40 41.92
CA GLY A 363 12.15 5.57 41.42
C GLY A 363 12.28 5.97 39.95
N GLY A 364 11.16 6.28 39.28
CA GLY A 364 11.15 6.75 37.89
C GLY A 364 11.34 8.27 37.74
N SER A 365 11.50 8.73 36.50
CA SER A 365 11.66 10.15 36.16
C SER A 365 10.42 10.67 35.42
N ALA A 366 9.75 11.68 35.97
CA ALA A 366 8.61 12.31 35.32
C ALA A 366 8.46 13.80 35.62
N VAL A 367 7.84 14.53 34.69
CA VAL A 367 7.41 15.93 34.84
C VAL A 367 5.96 16.11 34.41
N ALA A 368 5.29 17.08 35.01
CA ALA A 368 3.87 17.36 34.77
C ALA A 368 3.69 18.43 33.70
N SER A 369 2.67 18.29 32.86
CA SER A 369 2.20 19.32 31.93
C SER A 369 0.68 19.47 32.04
N LYS A 370 0.19 20.63 32.47
CA LYS A 370 -1.26 20.90 32.63
C LYS A 370 -1.91 21.55 31.40
N HIS A 371 -1.17 21.67 30.31
CA HIS A 371 -1.58 22.39 29.11
C HIS A 371 -2.68 21.64 28.33
N ASP A 372 -3.57 22.39 27.70
CA ASP A 372 -4.60 21.84 26.80
C ASP A 372 -3.97 21.28 25.51
N VAL A 373 -4.42 20.08 25.11
CA VAL A 373 -3.81 19.34 23.99
C VAL A 373 -4.06 19.98 22.62
N TYR A 374 -5.07 20.83 22.50
CA TYR A 374 -5.34 21.55 21.26
C TYR A 374 -4.70 22.94 21.30
N SER A 375 -5.17 23.81 22.19
CA SER A 375 -4.82 25.22 22.24
C SER A 375 -3.42 25.54 22.74
N GLU A 376 -2.77 24.60 23.45
CA GLU A 376 -1.45 24.78 24.05
C GLU A 376 -0.51 23.59 23.76
N ALA A 377 -0.71 22.91 22.63
CA ALA A 377 0.06 21.73 22.23
C ALA A 377 1.58 21.98 22.19
N ASP A 378 1.99 23.18 21.76
CA ASP A 378 3.38 23.64 21.72
C ASP A 378 4.02 23.64 23.12
N LYS A 379 3.28 24.07 24.14
CA LYS A 379 3.76 24.11 25.53
C LYS A 379 3.95 22.70 26.11
N ILE A 380 3.17 21.72 25.66
CA ILE A 380 3.35 20.31 26.04
C ILE A 380 4.70 19.80 25.54
N ILE A 381 4.99 19.99 24.26
CA ILE A 381 6.25 19.56 23.66
C ILE A 381 7.44 20.36 24.24
N LYS A 382 7.26 21.67 24.45
CA LYS A 382 8.25 22.52 25.11
C LYS A 382 8.59 22.00 26.51
N THR A 383 7.60 21.56 27.30
CA THR A 383 7.83 20.98 28.63
C THR A 383 8.78 19.77 28.57
N ALA A 384 8.64 18.93 27.55
CA ALA A 384 9.50 17.77 27.33
C ALA A 384 10.94 18.20 27.00
N VAL A 385 11.09 19.13 26.05
CA VAL A 385 12.39 19.63 25.60
C VAL A 385 13.11 20.38 26.72
N ASP A 386 12.43 21.26 27.46
CA ASP A 386 13.02 22.01 28.57
C ASP A 386 13.49 21.09 29.70
N SER A 387 12.71 20.04 30.00
CA SER A 387 12.99 19.15 31.14
C SER A 387 13.99 18.05 30.83
N PHE A 388 13.94 17.51 29.60
CA PHE A 388 14.66 16.29 29.23
C PHE A 388 15.47 16.40 27.93
N GLY A 389 15.43 17.54 27.25
CA GLY A 389 16.27 17.87 26.09
C GLY A 389 15.74 17.39 24.74
N THR A 390 14.74 16.51 24.69
CA THR A 390 14.18 15.96 23.43
C THR A 390 12.80 15.36 23.65
N VAL A 391 12.19 14.87 22.57
CA VAL A 391 11.12 13.87 22.59
C VAL A 391 11.60 12.67 21.76
N ASP A 392 11.35 11.45 22.22
CA ASP A 392 11.60 10.21 21.48
C ASP A 392 10.29 9.48 21.12
N ILE A 393 9.28 9.60 22.00
CA ILE A 393 8.02 8.87 21.91
C ILE A 393 6.85 9.83 22.16
N LEU A 394 5.83 9.79 21.32
CA LEU A 394 4.55 10.50 21.51
C LEU A 394 3.40 9.49 21.58
N VAL A 395 2.64 9.51 22.67
CA VAL A 395 1.43 8.72 22.84
C VAL A 395 0.22 9.66 22.91
N ASN A 396 -0.52 9.74 21.80
CA ASN A 396 -1.73 10.56 21.69
C ASN A 396 -2.94 9.80 22.22
N ASN A 397 -3.19 9.93 23.54
CA ASN A 397 -4.27 9.24 24.25
C ASN A 397 -5.39 10.18 24.75
N ALA A 398 -5.15 11.50 24.84
CA ALA A 398 -6.17 12.45 25.29
C ALA A 398 -7.49 12.32 24.51
N GLY A 399 -8.60 12.53 25.22
CA GLY A 399 -9.91 12.32 24.64
C GLY A 399 -11.08 12.78 25.50
N ILE A 400 -12.22 12.99 24.84
CA ILE A 400 -13.50 13.31 25.45
C ILE A 400 -14.62 12.53 24.77
N LEU A 401 -15.73 12.32 25.47
CA LEU A 401 -16.96 11.80 24.87
C LEU A 401 -18.05 12.87 24.85
N ARG A 402 -18.81 12.90 23.76
CA ARG A 402 -20.03 13.70 23.56
C ARG A 402 -21.07 12.84 22.86
N ASP A 403 -21.35 11.70 23.47
CA ASP A 403 -22.25 10.69 22.91
C ASP A 403 -23.67 11.24 22.81
N ARG A 404 -24.22 11.13 21.60
CA ARG A 404 -25.55 11.59 21.24
C ARG A 404 -25.99 10.89 19.97
N SER A 405 -27.24 10.40 19.93
CA SER A 405 -27.87 10.00 18.66
C SER A 405 -27.67 11.11 17.63
N PHE A 406 -27.32 10.77 16.40
CA PHE A 406 -27.04 11.71 15.33
C PHE A 406 -28.15 12.76 15.16
N ALA A 407 -29.42 12.36 15.27
CA ALA A 407 -30.58 13.26 15.25
C ALA A 407 -30.53 14.38 16.30
N LYS A 408 -29.95 14.14 17.48
CA LYS A 408 -29.86 15.10 18.59
C LYS A 408 -28.47 15.73 18.76
N MET A 409 -27.47 15.24 18.04
CA MET A 409 -26.09 15.76 18.11
C MET A 409 -26.04 17.22 17.65
N SER A 410 -25.48 18.08 18.48
CA SER A 410 -25.26 19.49 18.14
C SER A 410 -23.94 19.70 17.37
N GLN A 411 -23.84 20.81 16.65
CA GLN A 411 -22.58 21.24 16.03
C GLN A 411 -21.45 21.37 17.07
N GLN A 412 -21.75 21.91 18.25
CA GLN A 412 -20.75 22.06 19.31
C GLN A 412 -20.22 20.72 19.83
N GLU A 413 -21.10 19.72 20.02
CA GLU A 413 -20.69 18.37 20.40
C GLU A 413 -19.82 17.69 19.33
N TRP A 414 -20.10 17.96 18.05
CA TRP A 414 -19.26 17.51 16.93
C TRP A 414 -17.89 18.18 16.95
N ASP A 415 -17.85 19.51 16.95
CA ASP A 415 -16.61 20.30 16.87
C ASP A 415 -15.65 20.00 18.01
N GLN A 416 -16.17 19.89 19.25
CA GLN A 416 -15.35 19.55 20.42
C GLN A 416 -14.63 18.20 20.25
N VAL A 417 -15.31 17.20 19.71
CA VAL A 417 -14.74 15.86 19.51
C VAL A 417 -13.71 15.87 18.38
N ILE A 418 -14.00 16.51 17.24
CA ILE A 418 -13.04 16.65 16.13
C ILE A 418 -11.80 17.43 16.58
N GLN A 419 -11.98 18.53 17.32
CA GLN A 419 -10.90 19.36 17.83
C GLN A 419 -9.94 18.56 18.72
N ILE A 420 -10.47 17.85 19.72
CA ILE A 420 -9.65 17.13 20.71
C ILE A 420 -9.04 15.86 20.14
N HIS A 421 -9.75 15.13 19.28
CA HIS A 421 -9.27 13.83 18.82
C HIS A 421 -8.47 13.91 17.52
N VAL A 422 -8.86 14.77 16.59
CA VAL A 422 -8.21 14.87 15.27
C VAL A 422 -7.19 16.00 15.28
N LEU A 423 -7.64 17.24 15.56
CA LEU A 423 -6.77 18.41 15.39
C LEU A 423 -5.65 18.46 16.44
N ALA A 424 -5.93 18.11 17.70
CA ALA A 424 -4.90 18.03 18.74
C ALA A 424 -3.84 16.95 18.41
N THR A 425 -4.26 15.77 17.96
CA THR A 425 -3.36 14.69 17.52
C THR A 425 -2.48 15.16 16.37
N TYR A 426 -3.07 15.81 15.35
CA TYR A 426 -2.32 16.41 14.25
C TYR A 426 -1.28 17.43 14.76
N ARG A 427 -1.69 18.38 15.61
CA ARG A 427 -0.81 19.43 16.16
C ARG A 427 0.37 18.82 16.93
N LEU A 428 0.11 17.85 17.81
CA LEU A 428 1.15 17.19 18.60
C LEU A 428 2.13 16.41 17.71
N CYS A 429 1.62 15.63 16.74
CA CYS A 429 2.45 14.96 15.74
C CYS A 429 3.30 15.96 14.96
N LYS A 430 2.71 17.08 14.52
CA LYS A 430 3.38 18.12 13.75
C LYS A 430 4.52 18.77 14.52
N LEU A 431 4.37 18.96 15.83
CA LEU A 431 5.38 19.55 16.71
C LEU A 431 6.56 18.62 17.00
N VAL A 432 6.33 17.31 17.16
CA VAL A 432 7.43 16.34 17.37
C VAL A 432 8.12 15.93 16.07
N TRP A 433 7.44 16.07 14.92
CA TRP A 433 7.97 15.67 13.61
C TRP A 433 9.37 16.22 13.29
N PRO A 434 9.67 17.53 13.43
CA PRO A 434 11.02 18.03 13.15
C PRO A 434 12.09 17.43 14.07
N ILE A 435 11.76 17.19 15.34
CA ILE A 435 12.66 16.54 16.31
C ILE A 435 12.99 15.11 15.85
N PHE A 436 11.98 14.35 15.43
CA PHE A 436 12.16 12.98 14.95
C PHE A 436 12.91 12.91 13.63
N LEU A 437 12.66 13.85 12.70
CA LEU A 437 13.39 13.95 11.44
C LEU A 437 14.88 14.23 11.66
N GLU A 438 15.21 15.17 12.55
CA GLU A 438 16.59 15.52 12.90
C GLU A 438 17.32 14.32 13.51
N ARG A 439 16.66 13.59 14.41
CA ARG A 439 17.23 12.44 15.11
C ARG A 439 17.24 11.16 14.28
N LYS A 440 16.53 11.11 13.15
CA LYS A 440 16.28 9.91 12.34
C LYS A 440 15.74 8.74 13.19
N THR A 441 14.85 9.05 14.12
CA THR A 441 14.15 8.06 14.95
C THR A 441 13.00 8.73 15.68
N GLY A 442 11.92 7.99 15.90
CA GLY A 442 10.77 8.44 16.68
C GLY A 442 9.67 7.39 16.68
N TYR A 443 8.87 7.38 17.75
CA TYR A 443 7.74 6.49 17.89
C TYR A 443 6.48 7.28 18.20
N ILE A 444 5.41 7.02 17.46
CA ILE A 444 4.10 7.60 17.68
C ILE A 444 3.12 6.44 17.89
N VAL A 445 2.35 6.50 18.98
CA VAL A 445 1.19 5.63 19.17
C VAL A 445 -0.05 6.51 19.31
N ASN A 446 -0.98 6.33 18.36
CA ASN A 446 -2.25 7.02 18.37
C ASN A 446 -3.36 6.12 18.90
N THR A 447 -4.21 6.64 19.78
CA THR A 447 -5.38 5.91 20.26
C THR A 447 -6.55 6.10 19.29
N THR A 448 -6.89 5.08 18.52
CA THR A 448 -8.15 4.99 17.76
C THR A 448 -9.25 4.31 18.61
N SER A 449 -10.28 3.71 18.02
CA SER A 449 -11.34 2.98 18.70
C SER A 449 -12.09 2.05 17.74
N THR A 450 -12.62 0.95 18.25
CA THR A 450 -13.58 0.09 17.52
C THR A 450 -14.83 0.84 17.08
N SER A 451 -15.23 1.92 17.77
CA SER A 451 -16.29 2.82 17.28
C SER A 451 -15.90 3.54 15.99
N GLY A 452 -14.60 3.86 15.82
CA GLY A 452 -14.10 4.44 14.57
C GLY A 452 -13.89 3.40 13.48
N ILE A 453 -13.51 2.17 13.84
CA ILE A 453 -13.30 1.08 12.88
C ILE A 453 -14.64 0.56 12.35
N TYR A 454 -15.65 0.35 13.20
CA TYR A 454 -16.89 -0.34 12.81
C TYR A 454 -18.14 0.54 12.84
N GLY A 455 -18.01 1.83 13.20
CA GLY A 455 -19.12 2.70 13.56
C GLY A 455 -19.82 2.28 14.86
N ASN A 456 -20.47 3.22 15.55
CA ASN A 456 -21.28 2.90 16.72
C ASN A 456 -22.45 3.88 16.91
N PHE A 457 -23.65 3.34 17.18
CA PHE A 457 -24.85 4.15 17.37
C PHE A 457 -24.64 5.23 18.44
N GLY A 458 -24.97 6.47 18.13
CA GLY A 458 -24.86 7.59 19.08
C GLY A 458 -23.45 8.16 19.21
N GLN A 459 -22.51 7.73 18.37
CA GLN A 459 -21.12 8.17 18.40
C GLN A 459 -20.62 8.68 17.05
N ALA A 460 -21.48 9.28 16.23
CA ALA A 460 -21.11 9.74 14.89
C ALA A 460 -19.85 10.63 14.90
N ASN A 461 -19.77 11.62 15.80
CA ASN A 461 -18.60 12.46 16.01
C ASN A 461 -17.34 11.66 16.40
N TYR A 462 -17.46 10.79 17.41
CA TYR A 462 -16.32 10.04 17.95
C TYR A 462 -15.82 8.97 16.98
N ALA A 463 -16.73 8.25 16.32
CA ALA A 463 -16.43 7.30 15.26
C ALA A 463 -15.66 7.97 14.12
N SER A 464 -16.17 9.10 13.59
CA SER A 464 -15.48 9.88 12.56
C SER A 464 -14.08 10.32 13.00
N ALA A 465 -13.96 10.85 14.22
CA ALA A 465 -12.68 11.32 14.73
C ALA A 465 -11.65 10.19 14.84
N LYS A 466 -12.04 9.05 15.41
CA LYS A 466 -11.14 7.90 15.63
C LYS A 466 -10.76 7.20 14.33
N ALA A 467 -11.66 7.14 13.36
CA ALA A 467 -11.35 6.69 12.00
C ALA A 467 -10.36 7.65 11.32
N GLY A 468 -10.55 8.97 11.43
CA GLY A 468 -9.59 9.95 10.90
C GLY A 468 -8.20 9.85 11.51
N VAL A 469 -8.09 9.57 12.82
CA VAL A 469 -6.81 9.33 13.50
C VAL A 469 -6.10 8.08 12.98
N LEU A 470 -6.85 7.03 12.62
CA LEU A 470 -6.26 5.83 12.03
C LEU A 470 -5.63 6.12 10.66
N ALA A 471 -6.29 6.90 9.80
CA ALA A 471 -5.71 7.28 8.51
C ALA A 471 -4.51 8.20 8.67
N LEU A 472 -4.56 9.16 9.60
CA LEU A 472 -3.39 9.98 9.94
C LEU A 472 -2.22 9.10 10.37
N THR A 473 -2.47 8.07 11.17
CA THR A 473 -1.44 7.09 11.60
C THR A 473 -0.78 6.42 10.41
N ARG A 474 -1.57 5.92 9.45
CA ARG A 474 -1.06 5.24 8.25
C ARG A 474 -0.24 6.17 7.37
N THR A 475 -0.72 7.40 7.12
CA THR A 475 0.06 8.38 6.36
C THR A 475 1.38 8.73 7.04
N LEU A 476 1.37 8.96 8.36
CA LEU A 476 2.62 9.24 9.11
C LEU A 476 3.58 8.06 9.10
N ALA A 477 3.08 6.82 9.11
CA ALA A 477 3.92 5.62 8.96
C ALA A 477 4.62 5.57 7.59
N ILE A 478 3.92 5.96 6.51
CA ILE A 478 4.48 6.05 5.16
C ILE A 478 5.54 7.15 5.09
N GLU A 479 5.20 8.38 5.50
CA GLU A 479 6.11 9.53 5.41
C GLU A 479 7.31 9.41 6.36
N GLY A 480 7.14 8.73 7.49
CA GLY A 480 8.17 8.54 8.51
C GLY A 480 9.21 7.47 8.18
N ARG A 481 8.93 6.58 7.20
CA ARG A 481 9.73 5.39 6.91
C ARG A 481 11.20 5.71 6.64
N LYS A 482 11.49 6.66 5.74
CA LYS A 482 12.87 7.07 5.38
C LYS A 482 13.66 7.68 6.55
N ALA A 483 12.96 8.22 7.55
CA ALA A 483 13.54 8.80 8.76
C ALA A 483 13.44 7.86 9.98
N ASN A 484 13.09 6.59 9.77
CA ASN A 484 12.98 5.58 10.83
C ASN A 484 11.97 5.98 11.95
N ILE A 485 10.94 6.75 11.58
CA ILE A 485 9.83 7.15 12.46
C ILE A 485 8.70 6.13 12.30
N LYS A 486 8.24 5.54 13.40
CA LYS A 486 7.16 4.56 13.41
C LYS A 486 5.90 5.19 13.97
N CYS A 487 4.77 4.91 13.35
CA CYS A 487 3.47 5.39 13.79
C CYS A 487 2.47 4.24 13.75
N ASN A 488 1.94 3.84 14.90
CA ASN A 488 0.97 2.74 15.01
C ASN A 488 -0.30 3.20 15.75
N ALA A 489 -1.40 2.47 15.55
CA ALA A 489 -2.67 2.75 16.20
C ALA A 489 -3.09 1.60 17.13
N ILE A 490 -3.69 1.96 18.26
CA ILE A 490 -4.37 1.00 19.15
C ILE A 490 -5.85 1.34 19.30
N ALA A 491 -6.70 0.32 19.31
CA ALA A 491 -8.12 0.38 19.64
C ALA A 491 -8.35 -0.33 20.98
N PRO A 492 -8.21 0.38 22.11
CA PRO A 492 -8.24 -0.24 23.42
C PRO A 492 -9.67 -0.54 23.90
N HIS A 493 -9.83 -1.67 24.59
CA HIS A 493 -10.99 -1.99 25.41
C HIS A 493 -10.56 -2.10 26.88
N ALA A 494 -10.97 -1.13 27.68
CA ALA A 494 -10.65 -1.08 29.11
C ALA A 494 -11.70 -0.29 29.89
N GLU A 495 -11.80 -0.59 31.18
CA GLU A 495 -12.54 0.18 32.18
C GLU A 495 -11.80 1.49 32.49
N THR A 496 -12.39 2.60 32.07
CA THR A 496 -11.91 3.96 32.35
C THR A 496 -13.09 4.82 32.78
N ALA A 497 -12.82 6.06 33.22
CA ALA A 497 -13.89 7.02 33.50
C ALA A 497 -14.81 7.26 32.28
N MET A 498 -14.32 7.09 31.05
CA MET A 498 -15.11 7.27 29.82
C MET A 498 -16.01 6.07 29.50
N THR A 499 -15.66 4.85 29.92
CA THR A 499 -16.35 3.61 29.55
C THR A 499 -17.12 2.97 30.71
N LYS A 500 -16.86 3.41 31.96
CA LYS A 500 -17.44 2.80 33.18
C LYS A 500 -18.97 2.77 33.19
N THR A 501 -19.63 3.75 32.58
CA THR A 501 -21.11 3.81 32.53
C THR A 501 -21.74 2.85 31.52
N ILE A 502 -20.93 2.17 30.70
CA ILE A 502 -21.38 1.23 29.66
C ILE A 502 -21.32 -0.22 30.17
N PHE A 503 -20.45 -0.50 31.14
CA PHE A 503 -20.29 -1.84 31.72
C PHE A 503 -21.41 -2.20 32.70
N LYS A 504 -21.82 -3.47 32.67
CA LYS A 504 -22.68 -4.07 33.69
C LYS A 504 -21.90 -4.24 34.99
N GLU A 505 -22.59 -4.29 36.12
CA GLU A 505 -21.97 -4.51 37.43
C GLU A 505 -21.12 -5.79 37.49
N SER A 506 -21.58 -6.85 36.81
CA SER A 506 -20.87 -8.14 36.67
C SER A 506 -19.60 -8.09 35.79
N GLU A 507 -19.35 -6.97 35.12
CA GLU A 507 -18.20 -6.77 34.22
C GLU A 507 -17.12 -5.90 34.85
N LEU A 508 -17.42 -5.22 35.97
CA LEU A 508 -16.47 -4.35 36.65
C LEU A 508 -15.27 -5.15 37.17
N ASN A 509 -14.08 -4.54 37.04
CA ASN A 509 -12.75 -5.06 37.36
C ASN A 509 -12.22 -6.15 36.41
N LYS A 510 -12.92 -6.51 35.34
CA LYS A 510 -12.42 -7.46 34.33
C LYS A 510 -11.43 -6.78 33.38
N PHE A 511 -11.70 -5.55 32.97
CA PHE A 511 -10.97 -4.92 31.86
C PHE A 511 -10.01 -3.83 32.35
N SER A 512 -9.04 -4.22 33.18
CA SER A 512 -8.05 -3.28 33.71
C SER A 512 -7.25 -2.60 32.60
N THR A 513 -7.01 -1.29 32.76
CA THR A 513 -6.14 -0.51 31.87
C THR A 513 -4.71 -1.04 31.77
N SER A 514 -4.25 -1.84 32.74
CA SER A 514 -2.95 -2.51 32.69
C SER A 514 -2.85 -3.60 31.63
N GLN A 515 -3.98 -4.06 31.08
CA GLN A 515 -4.02 -5.08 30.03
C GLN A 515 -3.68 -4.51 28.64
N VAL A 516 -3.69 -3.18 28.49
CA VAL A 516 -3.43 -2.49 27.22
C VAL A 516 -2.01 -1.94 27.13
N SER A 517 -1.53 -1.32 28.21
CA SER A 517 -0.24 -0.62 28.25
C SER A 517 0.98 -1.44 27.82
N PRO A 518 1.09 -2.75 28.12
CA PRO A 518 2.18 -3.58 27.61
C PRO A 518 2.36 -3.52 26.09
N MET A 519 1.26 -3.50 25.33
CA MET A 519 1.31 -3.40 23.87
C MET A 519 1.80 -2.01 23.43
N VAL A 520 1.34 -0.93 24.09
CA VAL A 520 1.77 0.44 23.78
C VAL A 520 3.27 0.62 24.01
N VAL A 521 3.80 0.06 25.09
CA VAL A 521 5.24 0.04 25.40
C VAL A 521 6.02 -0.72 24.33
N LEU A 522 5.55 -1.92 23.96
CA LEU A 522 6.20 -2.76 22.96
C LEU A 522 6.28 -2.07 21.58
N LEU A 523 5.20 -1.42 21.15
CA LEU A 523 5.14 -0.64 19.90
C LEU A 523 6.17 0.50 19.83
N CYS A 524 6.70 0.93 20.98
CA CYS A 524 7.71 1.99 21.08
C CYS A 524 9.13 1.48 21.31
N SER A 525 9.33 0.15 21.33
CA SER A 525 10.62 -0.49 21.59
C SER A 525 11.36 -0.85 20.29
N GLU A 526 12.68 -0.76 20.31
CA GLU A 526 13.54 -1.18 19.19
C GLU A 526 13.51 -2.71 19.00
N GLU A 527 13.32 -3.47 20.08
CA GLU A 527 13.30 -4.94 20.08
C GLU A 527 12.13 -5.54 19.27
N LEU A 528 11.09 -4.76 18.98
CA LEU A 528 9.98 -5.20 18.13
C LEU A 528 10.35 -5.32 16.64
N GLY A 529 11.41 -4.65 16.16
CA GLY A 529 11.87 -4.81 14.78
C GLY A 529 11.12 -3.99 13.72
N GLY A 530 10.52 -2.85 14.09
CA GLY A 530 10.17 -1.80 13.11
C GLY A 530 8.74 -1.78 12.56
N VAL A 531 7.78 -2.43 13.22
CA VAL A 531 6.35 -2.35 12.90
C VAL A 531 5.87 -0.90 12.84
N SER A 532 5.17 -0.53 11.76
CA SER A 532 4.64 0.83 11.52
C SER A 532 3.43 0.77 10.60
N GLY A 533 2.42 1.63 10.85
CA GLY A 533 1.18 1.71 10.08
C GLY A 533 0.10 0.72 10.52
N GLU A 534 0.37 -0.09 11.55
CA GLU A 534 -0.49 -1.17 12.00
C GLU A 534 -1.58 -0.72 12.97
N LEU A 535 -2.65 -1.52 13.02
CA LEU A 535 -3.79 -1.34 13.91
C LEU A 535 -3.98 -2.56 14.79
N TYR A 536 -4.00 -2.34 16.11
CA TYR A 536 -4.24 -3.40 17.09
C TYR A 536 -5.47 -3.12 17.96
N GLU A 537 -6.42 -4.06 17.99
CA GLU A 537 -7.41 -4.12 19.06
C GLU A 537 -6.80 -4.80 20.29
N VAL A 538 -7.00 -4.23 21.48
CA VAL A 538 -6.31 -4.66 22.70
C VAL A 538 -7.24 -4.59 23.92
N GLY A 539 -7.40 -5.71 24.64
CA GLY A 539 -8.14 -5.73 25.90
C GLY A 539 -8.40 -7.15 26.42
N ALA A 540 -8.70 -7.30 27.71
CA ALA A 540 -9.02 -8.58 28.34
C ALA A 540 -7.95 -9.68 28.18
N GLY A 541 -6.67 -9.32 27.97
CA GLY A 541 -5.61 -10.28 27.68
C GLY A 541 -5.57 -10.77 26.22
N TRP A 542 -6.35 -10.17 25.33
CA TRP A 542 -6.34 -10.45 23.90
C TRP A 542 -5.77 -9.28 23.08
N ILE A 543 -5.05 -9.62 22.02
CA ILE A 543 -4.48 -8.68 21.05
C ILE A 543 -4.73 -9.20 19.64
N GLY A 544 -5.43 -8.44 18.81
CA GLY A 544 -5.65 -8.78 17.41
C GLY A 544 -5.22 -7.66 16.46
N ASN A 545 -4.72 -8.04 15.29
CA ASN A 545 -4.47 -7.13 14.18
C ASN A 545 -5.73 -6.99 13.32
N THR A 546 -5.97 -5.78 12.79
CA THR A 546 -7.11 -5.50 11.91
C THR A 546 -6.62 -4.84 10.62
N ARG A 547 -6.99 -5.43 9.49
CA ARG A 547 -6.61 -4.99 8.15
C ARG A 547 -7.81 -4.88 7.22
N TRP A 548 -7.57 -4.36 6.02
CA TRP A 548 -8.54 -4.40 4.94
C TRP A 548 -8.45 -5.70 4.18
N GLN A 549 -9.60 -6.22 3.76
CA GLN A 549 -9.69 -7.29 2.78
C GLN A 549 -10.75 -6.90 1.75
N ARG A 550 -10.43 -7.08 0.47
CA ARG A 550 -11.31 -6.77 -0.66
C ARG A 550 -11.84 -8.07 -1.25
N ALA A 551 -13.09 -8.09 -1.64
CA ALA A 551 -13.62 -9.12 -2.53
C ALA A 551 -12.83 -9.11 -3.85
N LYS A 552 -12.78 -10.24 -4.56
CA LYS A 552 -12.30 -10.24 -5.96
C LYS A 552 -13.14 -9.29 -6.81
N GLY A 553 -14.45 -9.26 -6.55
CA GLY A 553 -15.38 -8.34 -7.19
C GLY A 553 -15.87 -8.84 -8.55
N ALA A 554 -16.66 -8.00 -9.21
CA ALA A 554 -17.10 -8.19 -10.58
C ALA A 554 -16.49 -7.10 -11.48
N VAL A 555 -16.08 -7.48 -12.68
CA VAL A 555 -15.46 -6.59 -13.67
C VAL A 555 -16.37 -6.50 -14.89
N SER A 556 -16.56 -5.30 -15.42
CA SER A 556 -17.21 -5.07 -16.70
C SER A 556 -16.27 -4.28 -17.62
N HIS A 557 -16.10 -4.78 -18.83
CA HIS A 557 -15.29 -4.16 -19.87
C HIS A 557 -16.12 -3.25 -20.79
N ASP A 558 -17.45 -3.32 -20.68
CA ASP A 558 -18.38 -2.48 -21.42
C ASP A 558 -18.04 -0.99 -21.25
N GLU A 559 -18.08 -0.26 -22.36
CA GLU A 559 -17.94 1.20 -22.35
C GLU A 559 -19.06 1.86 -21.51
N HIS A 560 -20.27 1.28 -21.58
CA HIS A 560 -21.49 1.80 -20.96
C HIS A 560 -22.04 0.84 -19.89
N ILE A 561 -21.35 0.77 -18.76
CA ILE A 561 -21.77 -0.07 -17.63
C ILE A 561 -23.08 0.46 -17.04
N THR A 562 -24.03 -0.44 -16.74
CA THR A 562 -25.35 -0.09 -16.18
C THR A 562 -25.50 -0.52 -14.71
N PRO A 563 -26.36 0.12 -13.90
CA PRO A 563 -26.70 -0.36 -12.56
C PRO A 563 -27.22 -1.81 -12.53
N GLU A 564 -27.83 -2.27 -13.63
CA GLU A 564 -28.31 -3.64 -13.79
C GLU A 564 -27.16 -4.67 -13.84
N PHE A 565 -25.97 -4.29 -14.34
CA PHE A 565 -24.75 -5.11 -14.23
C PHE A 565 -24.39 -5.33 -12.77
N VAL A 566 -24.35 -4.25 -11.98
CA VAL A 566 -24.04 -4.30 -10.54
C VAL A 566 -25.07 -5.15 -9.79
N GLN A 567 -26.35 -5.00 -10.12
CA GLN A 567 -27.43 -5.80 -9.55
C GLN A 567 -27.27 -7.30 -9.84
N THR A 568 -26.96 -7.65 -11.09
CA THR A 568 -26.87 -9.06 -11.53
C THR A 568 -25.65 -9.74 -10.92
N ASN A 569 -24.54 -9.02 -10.79
CA ASN A 569 -23.27 -9.55 -10.27
C ASN A 569 -23.08 -9.26 -8.77
N TRP A 570 -24.14 -8.88 -8.04
CA TRP A 570 -24.05 -8.49 -6.63
C TRP A 570 -23.41 -9.55 -5.73
N LYS A 571 -23.63 -10.83 -6.04
CA LYS A 571 -23.03 -11.95 -5.31
C LYS A 571 -21.52 -11.90 -5.38
N ASP A 572 -20.94 -11.71 -6.57
CA ASP A 572 -19.49 -11.71 -6.79
C ASP A 572 -18.85 -10.44 -6.24
N ILE A 573 -19.55 -9.30 -6.33
CA ILE A 573 -19.15 -8.02 -5.71
C ILE A 573 -18.99 -8.17 -4.18
N THR A 574 -19.75 -9.08 -3.55
CA THR A 574 -19.83 -9.23 -2.09
C THR A 574 -19.27 -10.56 -1.57
N ASP A 575 -18.60 -11.34 -2.42
CA ASP A 575 -17.99 -12.62 -2.06
C ASP A 575 -16.55 -12.45 -1.55
N PHE A 576 -16.28 -13.04 -0.38
CA PHE A 576 -15.01 -12.97 0.33
C PHE A 576 -14.34 -14.34 0.48
N SER A 577 -14.87 -15.37 -0.19
CA SER A 577 -14.29 -16.72 -0.18
C SER A 577 -12.88 -16.75 -0.77
N ASP A 578 -12.60 -15.87 -1.74
CA ASP A 578 -11.28 -15.65 -2.35
C ASP A 578 -10.88 -14.17 -2.27
N GLY A 579 -10.80 -13.64 -1.04
CA GLY A 579 -10.55 -12.23 -0.77
C GLY A 579 -9.08 -11.83 -0.90
N ILE A 580 -8.82 -10.66 -1.50
CA ILE A 580 -7.49 -10.09 -1.75
C ILE A 580 -7.09 -9.18 -0.57
N THR A 581 -5.84 -9.28 -0.13
CA THR A 581 -5.27 -8.39 0.89
C THR A 581 -4.46 -7.28 0.23
N LEU A 582 -4.71 -6.03 0.61
CA LEU A 582 -4.06 -4.84 0.08
C LEU A 582 -3.50 -4.01 1.24
N LYS A 583 -2.26 -3.55 1.14
CA LYS A 583 -1.55 -2.80 2.19
C LYS A 583 -1.34 -1.33 1.86
N SER A 584 -1.46 -0.93 0.60
CA SER A 584 -1.26 0.45 0.16
C SER A 584 -2.27 0.90 -0.90
N ALA A 585 -2.36 2.21 -1.10
CA ALA A 585 -3.21 2.78 -2.16
C ALA A 585 -2.67 2.38 -3.55
N GLU A 586 -1.36 2.26 -3.70
CA GLU A 586 -0.67 1.81 -4.91
C GLU A 586 -0.97 0.33 -5.20
N GLU A 587 -0.82 -0.57 -4.22
CA GLU A 587 -1.18 -1.99 -4.37
C GLU A 587 -2.65 -2.16 -4.76
N SER A 588 -3.53 -1.38 -4.13
CA SER A 588 -4.96 -1.38 -4.49
C SER A 588 -5.17 -0.95 -5.93
N SER A 589 -4.46 0.07 -6.40
CA SER A 589 -4.57 0.58 -7.77
C SER A 589 -4.10 -0.46 -8.78
N ILE A 590 -2.93 -1.07 -8.55
CA ILE A 590 -2.36 -2.12 -9.39
C ILE A 590 -3.34 -3.31 -9.47
N ALA A 591 -3.83 -3.79 -8.33
CA ALA A 591 -4.75 -4.93 -8.29
C ALA A 591 -6.08 -4.66 -8.99
N ILE A 592 -6.54 -3.40 -9.07
CA ILE A 592 -7.73 -3.04 -9.85
C ILE A 592 -7.43 -3.16 -11.34
N LEU A 593 -6.29 -2.63 -11.78
CA LEU A 593 -5.91 -2.60 -13.19
C LEU A 593 -5.61 -4.00 -13.73
N GLU A 594 -4.96 -4.85 -12.94
CA GLU A 594 -4.77 -6.27 -13.27
C GLU A 594 -6.12 -6.99 -13.46
N SER A 595 -7.12 -6.67 -12.64
CA SER A 595 -8.46 -7.27 -12.75
C SER A 595 -9.21 -6.80 -14.00
N VAL A 596 -8.92 -5.58 -14.49
CA VAL A 596 -9.56 -5.00 -15.68
C VAL A 596 -8.80 -5.37 -16.96
N GLY A 597 -7.50 -5.61 -16.91
CA GLY A 597 -6.70 -5.98 -18.08
C GLY A 597 -6.74 -7.46 -18.46
N SER A 598 -7.41 -8.32 -17.69
CA SER A 598 -7.29 -9.77 -17.82
C SER A 598 -8.17 -10.44 -18.88
N ASP A 599 -9.12 -9.75 -19.52
CA ASP A 599 -10.10 -10.39 -20.43
C ASP A 599 -10.15 -9.81 -21.88
N ASP A 600 -9.26 -8.90 -22.28
CA ASP A 600 -9.29 -8.24 -23.62
C ASP A 600 -8.82 -9.15 -24.81
N ASP A 601 -8.81 -10.48 -24.68
CA ASP A 601 -8.33 -11.41 -25.73
C ASP A 601 -9.43 -12.09 -26.56
N ASP A 602 -10.71 -11.74 -26.37
CA ASP A 602 -11.83 -12.25 -27.17
C ASP A 602 -12.75 -11.09 -27.62
N GLU A 603 -12.39 -10.37 -28.69
CA GLU A 603 -13.29 -9.94 -29.79
C GLU A 603 -12.68 -8.80 -30.65
N ASP A 604 -12.59 -9.10 -31.95
CA ASP A 604 -12.61 -8.24 -33.15
C ASP A 604 -11.38 -7.39 -33.56
N ASP A 605 -10.69 -7.94 -34.57
CA ASP A 605 -9.93 -7.25 -35.61
C ASP A 605 -10.81 -6.22 -36.36
N GLU A 606 -10.33 -4.98 -36.56
CA GLU A 606 -10.30 -4.28 -37.86
C GLU A 606 -9.67 -2.87 -37.79
N GLU A 607 -8.64 -2.71 -38.62
CA GLU A 607 -8.04 -1.53 -39.29
C GLU A 607 -8.48 -0.08 -38.91
N GLU A 608 -7.53 0.80 -38.55
CA GLU A 608 -6.91 1.80 -39.45
C GLU A 608 -6.05 2.86 -38.72
N GLU A 609 -5.24 3.54 -39.54
CA GLU A 609 -3.99 4.24 -39.32
C GLU A 609 -4.05 5.65 -38.68
N ASP A 610 -2.94 6.00 -38.04
CA ASP A 610 -2.21 7.29 -38.01
C ASP A 610 -2.98 8.64 -37.99
N ASN A 611 -2.66 9.47 -36.98
CA ASN A 611 -1.88 10.70 -37.23
C ASN A 611 -1.34 11.36 -35.94
N ASN A 612 -0.04 11.67 -36.03
CA ASN A 612 0.78 12.58 -35.24
C ASN A 612 0.07 13.85 -34.73
N ASP A 613 0.48 14.33 -33.55
CA ASP A 613 1.33 15.53 -33.48
C ASP A 613 1.92 15.70 -32.07
N GLY A 614 3.24 15.86 -32.02
CA GLY A 614 4.01 15.99 -30.80
C GLY A 614 4.06 17.42 -30.25
N ASP A 615 4.53 17.54 -29.01
CA ASP A 615 5.45 18.61 -28.63
C ASP A 615 6.29 18.14 -27.45
N GLY A 616 7.60 18.31 -27.60
CA GLY A 616 8.58 17.92 -26.61
C GLY A 616 8.87 19.06 -25.64
N SER A 617 9.20 18.69 -24.40
CA SER A 617 10.21 19.45 -23.67
C SER A 617 10.95 18.52 -22.72
N LYS A 618 12.24 18.38 -23.04
CA LYS A 618 13.27 17.77 -22.20
C LYS A 618 13.36 18.54 -20.89
N ASP A 619 13.57 17.84 -19.79
CA ASP A 619 14.60 18.23 -18.83
C ASP A 619 15.27 16.99 -18.24
N ASP A 620 16.59 17.04 -18.34
CA ASP A 620 17.59 16.07 -17.95
C ASP A 620 17.92 16.21 -16.45
N SER A 621 18.51 15.16 -15.89
CA SER A 621 19.17 15.04 -14.58
C SER A 621 18.36 14.59 -13.34
N GLY A 622 18.76 13.41 -12.83
CA GLY A 622 18.56 13.03 -11.43
C GLY A 622 18.67 11.53 -11.16
N SER A 623 19.87 10.93 -11.24
CA SER A 623 20.06 9.54 -10.80
C SER A 623 19.80 9.40 -9.30
N SER A 624 18.77 8.64 -8.92
CA SER A 624 18.54 8.18 -7.56
C SER A 624 19.48 7.01 -7.24
N ASP A 625 20.35 7.17 -6.23
CA ASP A 625 21.17 6.08 -5.71
C ASP A 625 20.31 5.14 -4.84
N GLU A 626 19.74 4.11 -5.47
CA GLU A 626 18.95 3.06 -4.83
C GLU A 626 19.70 1.72 -4.83
N ALA A 627 19.66 1.00 -3.72
CA ALA A 627 20.53 -0.15 -3.49
C ALA A 627 19.78 -1.44 -3.13
N TYR A 628 20.10 -2.51 -3.85
CA TYR A 628 19.67 -3.89 -3.63
C TYR A 628 20.35 -4.48 -2.40
N THR A 629 19.56 -4.90 -1.40
CA THR A 629 20.09 -5.50 -0.17
C THR A 629 19.84 -7.01 -0.17
N TYR A 630 20.84 -7.80 0.20
CA TYR A 630 20.76 -9.25 0.27
C TYR A 630 21.50 -9.80 1.49
N ASP A 631 21.02 -10.92 1.98
CA ASP A 631 21.70 -11.73 2.99
C ASP A 631 21.74 -13.21 2.58
N HIS A 632 22.08 -14.08 3.53
CA HIS A 632 22.16 -15.52 3.30
C HIS A 632 20.86 -16.14 2.74
N HIS A 633 19.68 -15.57 3.02
CA HIS A 633 18.42 -16.07 2.46
C HIS A 633 18.39 -15.93 0.94
N GLN A 634 18.76 -14.76 0.40
CA GLN A 634 18.81 -14.54 -1.05
C GLN A 634 19.92 -15.35 -1.70
N VAL A 635 21.08 -15.50 -1.03
CA VAL A 635 22.18 -16.35 -1.53
C VAL A 635 21.72 -17.80 -1.68
N ILE A 636 21.09 -18.37 -0.64
CA ILE A 636 20.60 -19.75 -0.66
C ILE A 636 19.49 -19.92 -1.70
N LEU A 637 18.52 -18.99 -1.75
CA LEU A 637 17.44 -18.99 -2.74
C LEU A 637 18.00 -19.02 -4.16
N TYR A 638 18.95 -18.14 -4.46
CA TYR A 638 19.60 -18.08 -5.77
C TYR A 638 20.33 -19.39 -6.07
N ASN A 639 21.20 -19.84 -5.18
CA ASN A 639 22.01 -21.04 -5.38
C ASN A 639 21.13 -22.27 -5.66
N ILE A 640 20.04 -22.48 -4.90
CA ILE A 640 19.10 -23.59 -5.12
C ILE A 640 18.39 -23.42 -6.47
N SER A 641 17.97 -22.20 -6.82
CA SER A 641 17.28 -21.92 -8.08
C SER A 641 18.13 -22.13 -9.34
N VAL A 642 19.47 -22.23 -9.18
CA VAL A 642 20.41 -22.58 -10.26
C VAL A 642 21.04 -23.96 -10.05
N GLY A 643 20.43 -24.80 -9.21
CA GLY A 643 20.70 -26.24 -9.13
C GLY A 643 21.63 -26.68 -7.99
N ALA A 644 21.87 -25.84 -6.99
CA ALA A 644 22.46 -26.30 -5.73
C ALA A 644 21.50 -27.19 -4.95
N THR A 645 22.06 -28.19 -4.28
CA THR A 645 21.31 -29.20 -3.55
C THR A 645 21.69 -29.20 -2.07
N SER A 646 20.86 -29.85 -1.25
CA SER A 646 21.12 -30.04 0.19
C SER A 646 22.43 -30.79 0.51
N LYS A 647 23.09 -31.39 -0.48
CA LYS A 647 24.39 -32.07 -0.33
C LYS A 647 25.58 -31.13 -0.49
N GLU A 648 25.34 -29.92 -0.94
CA GLU A 648 26.38 -28.94 -1.26
C GLU A 648 26.31 -27.81 -0.24
N LEU A 649 26.64 -28.13 1.02
CA LEU A 649 26.41 -27.25 2.18
C LEU A 649 26.99 -25.84 2.00
N LYS A 650 28.18 -25.72 1.39
CA LYS A 650 28.79 -24.45 0.98
C LYS A 650 27.89 -23.50 0.16
N TYR A 651 26.82 -24.00 -0.46
CA TYR A 651 25.86 -23.19 -1.21
C TYR A 651 24.50 -23.00 -0.52
N VAL A 652 24.16 -23.83 0.48
CA VAL A 652 22.80 -23.93 1.02
C VAL A 652 22.73 -23.85 2.55
N TYR A 653 23.87 -23.73 3.22
CA TYR A 653 23.96 -23.66 4.68
C TYR A 653 24.89 -22.52 5.08
N GLU A 654 24.30 -21.48 5.65
CA GLU A 654 24.96 -20.23 6.02
C GLU A 654 26.02 -20.35 7.11
N SER A 655 26.00 -21.45 7.88
CA SER A 655 27.03 -21.75 8.89
C SER A 655 28.10 -22.74 8.40
N ASP A 656 28.08 -23.14 7.13
CA ASP A 656 29.20 -23.83 6.52
C ASP A 656 30.41 -22.88 6.48
N PRO A 657 31.62 -23.33 6.88
CA PRO A 657 32.80 -22.45 6.88
C PRO A 657 33.16 -21.91 5.49
N ASP A 658 32.72 -22.61 4.43
CA ASP A 658 32.99 -22.26 3.03
C ASP A 658 31.71 -21.70 2.35
N PHE A 659 30.74 -21.21 3.14
CA PHE A 659 29.47 -20.67 2.63
C PHE A 659 29.73 -19.54 1.63
N GLN A 660 29.23 -19.73 0.41
CA GLN A 660 29.54 -18.86 -0.72
C GLN A 660 28.36 -18.76 -1.69
N VAL A 661 28.41 -17.72 -2.49
CA VAL A 661 27.46 -17.47 -3.56
C VAL A 661 28.06 -17.86 -4.90
N LEU A 662 27.27 -18.48 -5.77
CA LEU A 662 27.71 -18.78 -7.14
C LEU A 662 27.99 -17.47 -7.91
N PRO A 663 29.10 -17.37 -8.68
CA PRO A 663 29.50 -16.14 -9.36
C PRO A 663 28.41 -15.49 -10.22
N THR A 664 27.53 -16.30 -10.82
CA THR A 664 26.41 -15.82 -11.63
C THR A 664 25.36 -15.02 -10.86
N PHE A 665 25.39 -15.01 -9.53
CA PHE A 665 24.55 -14.12 -8.71
C PHE A 665 24.73 -12.65 -9.06
N GLY A 666 25.85 -12.27 -9.67
CA GLY A 666 26.09 -10.92 -10.19
C GLY A 666 25.06 -10.41 -11.21
N VAL A 667 24.15 -11.26 -11.69
CA VAL A 667 23.00 -10.83 -12.52
C VAL A 667 21.79 -10.37 -11.70
N ILE A 668 21.68 -10.76 -10.44
CA ILE A 668 20.52 -10.47 -9.59
C ILE A 668 20.38 -8.98 -9.22
N PRO A 669 21.45 -8.24 -8.87
CA PRO A 669 21.30 -6.85 -8.45
C PRO A 669 20.70 -5.93 -9.51
N PHE A 670 20.98 -6.15 -10.80
CA PHE A 670 20.40 -5.32 -11.87
C PHE A 670 18.97 -5.73 -12.22
N MET A 671 18.54 -6.95 -11.89
CA MET A 671 17.14 -7.38 -12.07
C MET A 671 16.19 -6.76 -11.06
N ASN A 672 16.70 -6.34 -9.90
CA ASN A 672 15.91 -5.83 -8.77
C ASN A 672 16.07 -4.31 -8.58
N GLN A 673 16.23 -3.55 -9.67
CA GLN A 673 16.22 -2.09 -9.57
C GLN A 673 14.76 -1.60 -9.50
N GLU A 674 14.38 -0.91 -8.42
CA GLU A 674 13.00 -0.45 -8.17
C GLU A 674 12.64 0.82 -8.97
N ASP A 675 13.48 1.87 -9.04
CA ASP A 675 13.17 3.13 -9.76
C ASP A 675 14.32 3.68 -10.67
N GLY A 676 15.16 2.84 -11.28
CA GLY A 676 16.34 3.35 -12.03
C GLY A 676 17.01 2.42 -13.05
N GLY A 677 16.31 1.38 -13.51
CA GLY A 677 16.78 0.55 -14.62
C GLY A 677 16.78 1.32 -15.96
N LEU A 678 17.45 0.78 -16.99
CA LEU A 678 17.27 1.28 -18.34
C LEU A 678 15.83 1.04 -18.77
N ASN A 679 15.03 2.10 -18.82
CA ASN A 679 13.71 2.04 -19.41
C ASN A 679 13.85 2.02 -20.94
N PHE A 680 13.37 0.95 -21.56
CA PHE A 680 13.52 0.78 -23.01
C PHE A 680 12.49 1.62 -23.78
N ASP A 681 11.37 2.00 -23.14
CA ASP A 681 10.39 2.94 -23.70
C ASP A 681 10.98 4.34 -23.91
N ASP A 682 11.89 4.77 -23.02
CA ASP A 682 12.56 6.08 -23.13
C ASP A 682 13.62 6.13 -24.25
N LEU A 683 13.96 4.97 -24.81
CA LEU A 683 15.04 4.81 -25.78
C LEU A 683 14.53 4.38 -27.16
N LEU A 684 13.38 3.73 -27.22
CA LEU A 684 12.86 3.07 -28.42
C LEU A 684 11.37 3.38 -28.65
N ASP A 685 11.00 3.65 -29.89
CA ASP A 685 9.60 3.75 -30.30
C ASP A 685 9.00 2.35 -30.46
N ASN A 686 7.72 2.20 -30.11
CA ASN A 686 6.96 0.94 -30.22
C ASN A 686 7.61 -0.23 -29.47
N TYR A 687 8.30 0.06 -28.36
CA TYR A 687 8.81 -1.00 -27.49
C TYR A 687 7.64 -1.84 -26.96
N ASN A 688 7.81 -3.16 -27.02
CA ASN A 688 6.87 -4.10 -26.45
C ASN A 688 7.66 -5.21 -25.74
N PRO A 689 7.52 -5.37 -24.42
CA PRO A 689 8.27 -6.36 -23.66
C PRO A 689 7.98 -7.81 -24.08
N MET A 690 6.79 -8.13 -24.64
CA MET A 690 6.48 -9.45 -25.19
C MET A 690 7.29 -9.78 -26.45
N LYS A 691 7.81 -8.74 -27.12
CA LYS A 691 8.62 -8.85 -28.33
C LYS A 691 10.12 -8.80 -28.04
N LEU A 692 10.51 -8.61 -26.78
CA LEU A 692 11.89 -8.62 -26.31
C LEU A 692 12.39 -10.06 -26.15
N LEU A 693 13.51 -10.35 -26.76
CA LEU A 693 14.26 -11.58 -26.57
C LEU A 693 15.62 -11.24 -26.00
N HIS A 694 15.91 -11.74 -24.80
CA HIS A 694 17.26 -11.64 -24.25
C HIS A 694 18.19 -12.58 -25.03
N GLY A 695 19.10 -12.00 -25.83
CA GLY A 695 19.86 -12.74 -26.83
C GLY A 695 21.25 -13.16 -26.34
N GLU A 696 21.98 -12.27 -25.69
CA GLU A 696 23.32 -12.54 -25.14
C GLU A 696 23.46 -11.90 -23.77
N HIS A 697 24.23 -12.54 -22.90
CA HIS A 697 24.60 -11.96 -21.61
C HIS A 697 26.09 -12.16 -21.33
N TYR A 698 26.69 -11.12 -20.77
CA TYR A 698 28.04 -11.13 -20.24
C TYR A 698 28.04 -10.62 -18.82
N LEU A 699 28.81 -11.29 -17.97
CA LEU A 699 29.04 -10.93 -16.58
C LEU A 699 30.53 -11.04 -16.29
N LYS A 700 31.05 -10.04 -15.59
CA LYS A 700 32.35 -10.06 -14.92
C LYS A 700 32.18 -9.84 -13.42
N VAL A 701 32.81 -10.69 -12.64
CA VAL A 701 33.03 -10.53 -11.20
C VAL A 701 34.37 -9.81 -11.01
N ASN A 702 34.31 -8.60 -10.49
CA ASN A 702 35.49 -7.74 -10.33
C ASN A 702 36.19 -7.93 -8.97
N LYS A 703 35.50 -8.52 -7.97
CA LYS A 703 36.01 -8.72 -6.62
C LYS A 703 35.62 -10.09 -6.07
N PHE A 704 36.60 -10.80 -5.50
CA PHE A 704 36.44 -12.06 -4.78
C PHE A 704 37.01 -11.94 -3.35
N PRO A 705 36.44 -12.65 -2.35
CA PRO A 705 35.19 -13.41 -2.42
C PRO A 705 34.00 -12.48 -2.66
N ILE A 706 32.95 -12.98 -3.32
CA ILE A 706 31.69 -12.25 -3.41
C ILE A 706 31.07 -12.26 -2.01
N PRO A 707 30.67 -11.10 -1.45
CA PRO A 707 30.05 -11.07 -0.13
C PRO A 707 28.78 -11.94 -0.10
N THR A 708 28.54 -12.63 1.01
CA THR A 708 27.32 -13.44 1.22
C THR A 708 26.17 -12.64 1.84
N SER A 709 26.41 -11.36 2.09
CA SER A 709 25.40 -10.36 2.42
C SER A 709 25.96 -8.97 2.07
N GLY A 710 25.09 -8.01 1.83
CA GLY A 710 25.51 -6.65 1.56
C GLY A 710 24.39 -5.82 0.96
N ARG A 711 24.69 -4.54 0.74
CA ARG A 711 23.85 -3.60 0.01
C ARG A 711 24.63 -3.12 -1.21
N LEU A 712 23.98 -3.21 -2.37
CA LEU A 712 24.58 -3.08 -3.69
C LEU A 712 23.85 -2.02 -4.50
N THR A 713 24.58 -1.06 -5.05
CA THR A 713 24.00 -0.04 -5.95
C THR A 713 24.35 -0.36 -7.39
N THR A 714 23.39 -0.37 -8.30
CA THR A 714 23.64 -0.65 -9.73
C THR A 714 23.41 0.60 -10.57
N LYS A 715 24.36 0.88 -11.47
CA LYS A 715 24.27 1.95 -12.49
C LYS A 715 24.07 1.32 -13.87
N SER A 716 23.03 1.74 -14.57
CA SER A 716 22.60 1.19 -15.86
C SER A 716 22.81 2.23 -16.97
N PHE A 717 23.32 1.82 -18.14
CA PHE A 717 23.60 2.75 -19.25
C PHE A 717 23.45 2.10 -20.64
N PRO A 718 22.92 2.82 -21.64
CA PRO A 718 22.73 2.27 -22.99
C PRO A 718 24.08 2.21 -23.72
N LEU A 719 24.46 1.06 -24.26
CA LEU A 719 25.73 0.87 -24.97
C LEU A 719 25.62 1.15 -26.48
N GLU A 720 24.61 0.54 -27.11
CA GLU A 720 24.29 0.69 -28.53
C GLU A 720 22.86 0.22 -28.81
N MET A 721 22.19 0.90 -29.73
CA MET A 721 20.90 0.55 -30.30
C MET A 721 21.06 0.48 -31.81
N ILE A 722 20.92 -0.72 -32.37
CA ILE A 722 21.14 -0.96 -33.80
C ILE A 722 19.80 -1.33 -34.43
N ASN A 723 19.32 -0.53 -35.38
CA ASN A 723 18.14 -0.85 -36.17
C ASN A 723 18.49 -1.96 -37.17
N LYS A 724 17.74 -3.06 -37.10
CA LYS A 724 17.88 -4.24 -37.95
C LYS A 724 16.68 -4.34 -38.89
N PRO A 725 16.75 -3.80 -40.12
CA PRO A 725 15.68 -3.96 -41.10
C PRO A 725 15.56 -5.44 -41.50
N LYS A 726 14.35 -6.00 -41.44
CA LYS A 726 14.04 -7.34 -41.95
C LYS A 726 12.67 -7.34 -42.63
N GLY A 727 12.67 -7.25 -43.97
CA GLY A 727 11.43 -7.09 -44.73
C GLY A 727 10.78 -5.72 -44.48
N SER A 728 9.46 -5.68 -44.25
CA SER A 728 8.72 -4.47 -43.88
C SER A 728 8.76 -4.11 -42.39
N LYS A 729 9.39 -4.94 -41.54
CA LYS A 729 9.41 -4.78 -40.07
C LYS A 729 10.72 -4.16 -39.59
N GLN A 730 10.61 -3.16 -38.71
CA GLN A 730 11.76 -2.57 -38.00
C GLN A 730 12.01 -3.36 -36.70
N ASN A 731 13.25 -3.74 -36.42
CA ASN A 731 13.64 -4.39 -35.17
C ASN A 731 14.84 -3.68 -34.60
N VAL A 732 15.08 -3.78 -33.29
CA VAL A 732 16.24 -3.19 -32.64
C VAL A 732 17.04 -4.28 -31.92
N LEU A 733 18.36 -4.24 -32.10
CA LEU A 733 19.30 -4.88 -31.18
C LEU A 733 19.76 -3.81 -30.18
N MET A 734 19.29 -3.93 -28.95
CA MET A 734 19.66 -3.07 -27.84
C MET A 734 20.74 -3.74 -27.00
N ARG A 735 21.80 -3.01 -26.66
CA ARG A 735 22.80 -3.46 -25.69
C ARG A 735 22.85 -2.50 -24.52
N SER A 736 22.82 -3.07 -23.33
CA SER A 736 22.75 -2.34 -22.06
C SER A 736 23.89 -2.78 -21.17
N GLY A 737 24.60 -1.81 -20.58
CA GLY A 737 25.65 -2.05 -19.60
C GLY A 737 25.14 -1.79 -18.18
N TYR A 738 25.64 -2.57 -17.23
CA TYR A 738 25.33 -2.42 -15.80
C TYR A 738 26.60 -2.54 -14.97
N LYS A 739 26.82 -1.62 -14.02
CA LYS A 739 27.91 -1.67 -13.04
C LYS A 739 27.34 -1.68 -11.64
N THR A 740 27.65 -2.71 -10.86
CA THR A 740 27.15 -2.88 -9.50
C THR A 740 28.28 -2.68 -8.50
N PHE A 741 28.05 -1.82 -7.51
CA PHE A 741 29.00 -1.41 -6.48
C PHE A 741 28.53 -1.88 -5.11
N ASP A 742 29.46 -2.25 -4.24
CA ASP A 742 29.18 -2.46 -2.81
C ASP A 742 29.05 -1.13 -2.04
N ASP A 743 28.73 -1.21 -0.75
CA ASP A 743 28.57 -0.06 0.14
C ASP A 743 29.85 0.78 0.30
N ASP A 744 31.02 0.19 0.07
CA ASP A 744 32.31 0.89 0.08
C ASP A 744 32.58 1.62 -1.26
N GLY A 745 31.67 1.48 -2.23
CA GLY A 745 31.79 2.04 -3.57
C GLY A 745 32.72 1.23 -4.48
N GLU A 746 33.13 0.02 -4.07
CA GLU A 746 33.96 -0.85 -4.90
C GLU A 746 33.11 -1.59 -5.94
N LEU A 747 33.59 -1.65 -7.18
CA LEU A 747 32.90 -2.33 -8.26
C LEU A 747 32.92 -3.85 -8.02
N LEU A 748 31.75 -4.46 -7.84
CA LEU A 748 31.59 -5.91 -7.70
C LEU A 748 31.29 -6.60 -9.02
N PHE A 749 30.33 -6.10 -9.78
CA PHE A 749 29.86 -6.76 -11.01
C PHE A 749 29.80 -5.80 -12.19
N THR A 750 30.20 -6.29 -13.36
CA THR A 750 29.99 -5.62 -14.65
C THR A 750 29.17 -6.54 -15.52
N ASN A 751 27.99 -6.10 -15.96
CA ASN A 751 27.14 -6.86 -16.86
C ASN A 751 26.97 -6.15 -18.21
N VAL A 752 26.79 -6.94 -19.27
CA VAL A 752 26.30 -6.47 -20.56
C VAL A 752 25.21 -7.40 -21.06
N GLY A 753 23.98 -6.88 -21.14
CA GLY A 753 22.84 -7.58 -21.72
C GLY A 753 22.60 -7.16 -23.16
N SER A 754 22.33 -8.11 -24.05
CA SER A 754 21.87 -7.85 -25.42
C SER A 754 20.43 -8.32 -25.58
N TYR A 755 19.59 -7.46 -26.13
CA TYR A 755 18.15 -7.65 -26.26
C TYR A 755 17.75 -7.40 -27.70
N PHE A 756 17.10 -8.38 -28.32
CA PHE A 756 16.53 -8.26 -29.65
C PHE A 756 15.05 -7.99 -29.53
N ILE A 757 14.61 -6.83 -29.99
CA ILE A 757 13.25 -6.32 -29.79
C ILE A 757 12.61 -6.19 -31.17
N ARG A 758 11.47 -6.88 -31.36
CA ARG A 758 10.77 -6.93 -32.65
C ARG A 758 9.77 -5.80 -32.81
N ASP A 759 9.53 -5.40 -34.06
CA ASP A 759 8.56 -4.36 -34.46
C ASP A 759 8.77 -3.02 -33.72
N CYS A 760 10.04 -2.64 -33.56
CA CYS A 760 10.51 -1.54 -32.74
C CYS A 760 11.64 -0.80 -33.46
N LYS A 761 11.85 0.49 -33.15
CA LYS A 761 12.88 1.34 -33.77
C LYS A 761 13.44 2.35 -32.77
N THR A 762 14.66 2.83 -32.98
CA THR A 762 15.19 3.99 -32.23
C THR A 762 14.40 5.25 -32.57
N HIS A 763 14.26 6.19 -31.63
CA HIS A 763 13.58 7.47 -31.87
C HIS A 763 14.15 8.25 -33.09
N SER A 764 15.46 8.21 -33.32
CA SER A 764 16.07 8.88 -34.48
C SER A 764 15.91 8.14 -35.81
N GLY A 765 15.41 6.89 -35.78
CA GLY A 765 15.39 5.97 -36.91
C GLY A 765 16.77 5.55 -37.43
N LYS A 766 17.85 5.82 -36.71
CA LYS A 766 19.25 5.48 -37.07
C LYS A 766 19.92 4.72 -35.95
N ASP A 767 21.01 4.00 -36.27
CA ASP A 767 21.81 3.36 -35.23
C ASP A 767 22.37 4.41 -34.25
N GLU A 768 22.17 4.17 -32.96
CA GLU A 768 22.58 5.06 -31.89
C GLU A 768 23.59 4.38 -30.97
N ALA A 769 24.66 5.10 -30.64
CA ALA A 769 25.66 4.66 -29.66
C ALA A 769 25.86 5.81 -28.66
N PRO A 770 24.84 6.12 -27.82
CA PRO A 770 24.94 7.16 -26.82
C PRO A 770 26.19 6.88 -25.98
N GLY A 771 27.07 7.88 -25.88
CA GLY A 771 28.40 7.75 -25.28
C GLY A 771 28.29 7.18 -23.87
N SER A 772 28.55 5.89 -23.73
CA SER A 772 28.41 5.14 -22.49
C SER A 772 29.74 4.97 -21.79
N ASP A 773 29.66 4.76 -20.48
CA ASP A 773 30.77 4.41 -19.61
C ASP A 773 31.29 2.98 -19.95
N LYS A 774 31.95 2.87 -21.11
CA LYS A 774 32.54 1.64 -21.68
C LYS A 774 33.81 1.21 -20.94
N GLU A 775 34.28 2.03 -20.01
CA GLU A 775 35.46 1.77 -19.21
C GLU A 775 35.20 0.57 -18.28
N GLY A 776 36.12 -0.40 -18.27
CA GLY A 776 36.01 -1.61 -17.45
C GLY A 776 35.24 -2.79 -18.08
N ILE A 777 34.64 -2.65 -19.27
CA ILE A 777 34.07 -3.79 -20.01
C ILE A 777 35.21 -4.53 -20.74
N SER A 778 35.44 -5.80 -20.37
CA SER A 778 36.54 -6.61 -20.92
C SER A 778 36.41 -6.88 -22.42
N ASN A 779 37.54 -7.07 -23.09
CA ASN A 779 37.55 -7.56 -24.47
C ASN A 779 37.01 -8.99 -24.60
N PHE A 780 36.92 -9.75 -23.49
CA PHE A 780 36.29 -11.08 -23.48
C PHE A 780 34.85 -11.04 -24.01
N TYR A 781 34.08 -10.00 -23.62
CA TYR A 781 32.70 -9.77 -24.10
C TYR A 781 32.60 -9.73 -25.64
N LYS A 782 33.62 -9.21 -26.33
CA LYS A 782 33.60 -9.05 -27.79
C LYS A 782 34.06 -10.31 -28.55
N LYS A 783 34.61 -11.31 -27.87
CA LYS A 783 35.14 -12.52 -28.50
C LYS A 783 34.02 -13.46 -28.97
N ASP A 784 34.28 -14.17 -30.05
CA ASP A 784 33.46 -15.29 -30.53
C ASP A 784 33.97 -16.58 -29.87
N PHE A 785 33.09 -17.26 -29.14
CA PHE A 785 33.39 -18.51 -28.45
C PHE A 785 32.69 -19.71 -29.06
N SER A 786 32.67 -19.79 -30.40
CA SER A 786 32.30 -21.03 -31.08
C SER A 786 33.14 -22.21 -30.60
N ALA A 787 32.46 -23.33 -30.35
CA ALA A 787 33.04 -24.58 -29.90
C ALA A 787 32.59 -25.73 -30.82
N SER A 788 33.54 -26.60 -31.16
CA SER A 788 33.36 -27.73 -32.05
C SER A 788 34.38 -28.83 -31.72
N GLY A 789 34.06 -30.08 -32.04
CA GLY A 789 34.90 -31.24 -31.75
C GLY A 789 34.51 -31.94 -30.43
N THR A 790 35.31 -32.90 -30.00
CA THR A 790 35.04 -33.69 -28.79
C THR A 790 35.22 -32.85 -27.52
N PRO A 791 34.22 -32.75 -26.63
CA PRO A 791 34.34 -31.99 -25.37
C PRO A 791 35.26 -32.67 -24.36
N ASP A 792 35.93 -31.86 -23.54
CA ASP A 792 36.75 -32.32 -22.40
C ASP A 792 35.88 -32.69 -21.19
N TYR A 793 34.65 -32.17 -21.14
CA TYR A 793 33.69 -32.43 -20.08
C TYR A 793 32.27 -32.41 -20.62
N GLU A 794 31.45 -33.34 -20.14
CA GLU A 794 29.99 -33.27 -20.28
C GLU A 794 29.34 -33.46 -18.91
N GLY A 795 28.46 -32.53 -18.54
CA GLY A 795 27.61 -32.59 -17.35
C GLY A 795 26.13 -32.57 -17.74
N GLN A 796 25.28 -33.17 -16.91
CA GLN A 796 23.83 -33.10 -17.09
C GLN A 796 23.13 -32.61 -15.84
N PHE A 797 22.04 -31.86 -16.03
CA PHE A 797 21.17 -31.40 -14.96
C PHE A 797 19.71 -31.52 -15.39
N LYS A 798 18.93 -32.31 -14.65
CA LYS A 798 17.50 -32.42 -14.85
C LYS A 798 16.82 -31.26 -14.13
N THR A 799 16.21 -30.35 -14.87
CA THR A 799 15.46 -29.24 -14.26
C THR A 799 14.20 -29.76 -13.60
N ASP A 800 13.81 -29.13 -12.49
CA ASP A 800 12.50 -29.36 -11.88
C ASP A 800 11.40 -28.71 -12.75
N LYS A 801 10.17 -29.24 -12.67
CA LYS A 801 9.02 -28.66 -13.38
C LYS A 801 8.62 -27.30 -12.83
N ASP A 802 8.91 -27.05 -11.55
CA ASP A 802 8.59 -25.81 -10.86
C ASP A 802 9.80 -24.86 -10.79
N LEU A 803 10.91 -25.19 -11.49
CA LEU A 803 12.16 -24.44 -11.39
C LEU A 803 12.02 -22.97 -11.83
N ALA A 804 11.18 -22.69 -12.82
CA ALA A 804 10.91 -21.31 -13.25
C ALA A 804 10.15 -20.51 -12.17
N ALA A 805 9.23 -21.15 -11.45
CA ALA A 805 8.51 -20.56 -10.33
C ALA A 805 9.42 -20.28 -9.12
N LEU A 806 10.46 -21.11 -8.93
CA LEU A 806 11.49 -20.87 -7.90
C LEU A 806 12.45 -19.76 -8.31
N TYR A 807 12.98 -19.80 -9.54
CA TYR A 807 13.99 -18.84 -10.00
C TYR A 807 13.48 -17.42 -10.06
N ARG A 808 12.22 -17.20 -10.49
CA ARG A 808 11.62 -15.85 -10.54
C ARG A 808 11.59 -15.12 -9.20
N LEU A 809 11.65 -15.84 -8.07
CA LEU A 809 11.71 -15.22 -6.74
C LEU A 809 12.99 -14.41 -6.50
N ASN A 810 13.99 -14.52 -7.39
CA ASN A 810 15.19 -13.70 -7.36
C ASN A 810 15.04 -12.35 -8.09
N GLY A 811 13.87 -12.01 -8.64
CA GLY A 811 13.57 -10.65 -9.16
C GLY A 811 13.09 -10.59 -10.61
N ASP A 812 13.25 -11.66 -11.41
CA ASP A 812 12.70 -11.70 -12.77
C ASP A 812 11.28 -12.28 -12.78
N PHE A 813 10.31 -11.38 -12.59
CA PHE A 813 8.90 -11.73 -12.45
C PHE A 813 8.13 -11.83 -13.77
N ASN A 814 8.81 -11.78 -14.94
CA ASN A 814 8.16 -11.81 -16.25
C ASN A 814 7.17 -12.98 -16.38
N PRO A 815 5.88 -12.73 -16.68
CA PRO A 815 4.84 -13.76 -16.74
C PRO A 815 5.13 -14.88 -17.73
N LEU A 816 5.96 -14.64 -18.76
CA LEU A 816 6.42 -15.64 -19.75
C LEU A 816 6.93 -16.95 -19.12
N HIS A 817 7.43 -16.87 -17.89
CA HIS A 817 8.07 -17.98 -17.18
C HIS A 817 7.13 -18.77 -16.27
N VAL A 818 5.89 -18.33 -16.05
CA VAL A 818 4.94 -19.02 -15.15
C VAL A 818 3.51 -19.09 -15.69
N ASP A 819 3.07 -18.10 -16.46
CA ASP A 819 1.72 -18.00 -17.00
C ASP A 819 1.62 -18.64 -18.41
N PRO A 820 0.84 -19.73 -18.59
CA PRO A 820 0.63 -20.35 -19.89
C PRO A 820 0.01 -19.45 -20.95
N VAL A 821 -0.86 -18.51 -20.57
CA VAL A 821 -1.53 -17.60 -21.51
C VAL A 821 -0.50 -16.63 -22.08
N PHE A 822 0.25 -15.97 -21.20
CA PHE A 822 1.32 -15.05 -21.61
C PHE A 822 2.42 -15.75 -22.42
N ALA A 823 2.80 -16.98 -22.02
CA ALA A 823 3.76 -17.79 -22.77
C ALA A 823 3.28 -18.07 -24.21
N LYS A 824 1.98 -18.34 -24.39
CA LYS A 824 1.37 -18.53 -25.70
C LYS A 824 1.41 -17.26 -26.54
N GLY A 825 1.15 -16.09 -25.96
CA GLY A 825 1.33 -14.78 -26.62
C GLY A 825 2.76 -14.52 -27.08
N GLY A 826 3.76 -15.10 -26.38
CA GLY A 826 5.16 -15.12 -26.79
C GLY A 826 5.53 -16.16 -27.86
N ASN A 827 4.56 -16.89 -28.41
CA ASN A 827 4.74 -18.05 -29.30
C ASN A 827 5.46 -19.26 -28.66
N PHE A 828 5.29 -19.47 -27.35
CA PHE A 828 5.72 -20.69 -26.66
C PHE A 828 4.51 -21.55 -26.32
N SER A 829 4.65 -22.88 -26.42
CA SER A 829 3.50 -23.78 -26.17
C SER A 829 3.14 -23.94 -24.69
N LYS A 830 4.02 -23.47 -23.79
CA LYS A 830 3.87 -23.44 -22.33
C LYS A 830 4.98 -22.54 -21.74
N PRO A 831 4.93 -22.21 -20.43
CA PRO A 831 5.96 -21.38 -19.81
C PRO A 831 7.37 -21.96 -19.97
N ILE A 832 8.33 -21.09 -20.28
CA ILE A 832 9.74 -21.45 -20.48
C ILE A 832 10.57 -21.08 -19.24
N LEU A 833 11.69 -21.75 -19.04
CA LEU A 833 12.67 -21.40 -18.03
C LEU A 833 13.42 -20.12 -18.42
N HIS A 834 13.74 -19.26 -17.45
CA HIS A 834 14.53 -18.04 -17.67
C HIS A 834 15.88 -18.36 -18.33
N GLY A 835 16.29 -17.55 -19.30
CA GLY A 835 17.62 -17.61 -19.93
C GLY A 835 18.75 -17.64 -18.89
N LEU A 836 18.65 -16.73 -17.93
CA LEU A 836 19.64 -16.55 -16.87
C LEU A 836 19.58 -17.64 -15.80
N CYS A 837 18.49 -18.42 -15.71
CA CYS A 837 18.43 -19.62 -14.87
C CYS A 837 19.28 -20.74 -15.47
N PHE A 838 19.05 -21.15 -16.72
CA PHE A 838 19.86 -22.21 -17.33
C PHE A 838 21.29 -21.77 -17.68
N TYR A 839 21.55 -20.46 -17.77
CA TYR A 839 22.88 -19.87 -17.70
C TYR A 839 23.56 -20.16 -16.35
N GLY A 840 22.88 -19.88 -15.23
CA GLY A 840 23.38 -20.15 -13.88
C GLY A 840 23.65 -21.63 -13.64
N ILE A 841 22.73 -22.51 -14.06
CA ILE A 841 22.90 -23.97 -13.99
C ILE A 841 24.13 -24.42 -14.78
N SER A 842 24.31 -23.89 -16.01
CA SER A 842 25.45 -24.23 -16.83
C SER A 842 26.75 -23.79 -16.19
N ALA A 843 26.78 -22.56 -15.67
CA ALA A 843 27.92 -22.00 -14.97
C ALA A 843 28.28 -22.80 -13.71
N LYS A 844 27.29 -23.22 -12.91
CA LYS A 844 27.51 -24.05 -11.71
C LYS A 844 28.20 -25.37 -12.05
N LEU A 845 27.73 -26.10 -13.06
CA LEU A 845 28.36 -27.35 -13.49
C LEU A 845 29.82 -27.15 -13.92
N LEU A 846 30.12 -26.01 -14.56
CA LEU A 846 31.49 -25.66 -14.93
C LEU A 846 32.34 -25.24 -13.74
N VAL A 847 31.78 -24.50 -12.78
CA VAL A 847 32.46 -24.13 -11.53
C VAL A 847 32.82 -25.38 -10.72
N ASP A 848 31.88 -26.31 -10.56
CA ASP A 848 32.10 -27.56 -9.84
C ASP A 848 33.17 -28.43 -10.52
N ARG A 849 33.35 -28.29 -11.85
CA ARG A 849 34.34 -29.06 -12.62
C ARG A 849 35.71 -28.39 -12.74
N PHE A 850 35.74 -27.10 -13.05
CA PHE A 850 36.93 -26.38 -13.50
C PHE A 850 37.39 -25.29 -12.51
N GLY A 851 36.59 -24.96 -11.50
CA GLY A 851 36.84 -23.90 -10.54
C GLY A 851 36.15 -22.58 -10.90
N LEU A 852 36.34 -21.57 -10.05
CA LEU A 852 35.70 -20.26 -10.23
C LEU A 852 36.17 -19.54 -11.50
N PHE A 853 35.27 -18.73 -12.04
CA PHE A 853 35.53 -17.83 -13.15
C PHE A 853 35.33 -16.38 -12.72
N ASP A 854 36.08 -15.45 -13.30
CA ASP A 854 35.84 -14.01 -13.16
C ASP A 854 35.02 -13.45 -14.32
N GLU A 855 35.01 -14.09 -15.49
CA GLU A 855 34.20 -13.66 -16.63
C GLU A 855 33.39 -14.81 -17.24
N ILE A 856 32.18 -14.51 -17.70
CA ILE A 856 31.32 -15.45 -18.43
C ILE A 856 30.55 -14.70 -19.52
N LYS A 857 30.49 -15.30 -20.71
CA LYS A 857 29.67 -14.83 -21.83
C LYS A 857 28.86 -16.00 -22.37
N ALA A 858 27.60 -15.76 -22.71
CA ALA A 858 26.78 -16.75 -23.40
C ALA A 858 25.78 -16.10 -24.37
N ARG A 859 25.48 -16.81 -25.46
CA ARG A 859 24.34 -16.51 -26.33
C ARG A 859 23.23 -17.51 -26.12
N PHE A 860 22.03 -17.01 -25.87
CA PHE A 860 20.80 -17.80 -25.81
C PHE A 860 20.33 -18.07 -27.23
N THR A 861 20.39 -19.33 -27.65
CA THR A 861 20.05 -19.75 -29.03
C THR A 861 18.68 -20.39 -29.15
N SER A 862 18.10 -20.82 -28.03
CA SER A 862 16.77 -21.40 -27.94
C SER A 862 16.29 -21.36 -26.49
N PHE A 863 15.08 -21.85 -26.24
CA PHE A 863 14.43 -21.86 -24.93
C PHE A 863 14.48 -23.25 -24.29
N VAL A 864 14.26 -23.31 -22.97
CA VAL A 864 14.18 -24.54 -22.18
C VAL A 864 12.80 -24.59 -21.55
N TYR A 865 12.15 -25.75 -21.53
CA TYR A 865 10.96 -25.96 -20.73
C TYR A 865 11.34 -26.51 -19.34
N PRO A 866 10.72 -26.03 -18.24
CA PRO A 866 10.88 -26.65 -16.94
C PRO A 866 10.56 -28.15 -16.99
N GLY A 867 11.40 -28.96 -16.34
CA GLY A 867 11.36 -30.41 -16.41
C GLY A 867 12.25 -31.03 -17.51
N GLU A 868 12.87 -30.26 -18.40
CA GLU A 868 13.82 -30.76 -19.41
C GLU A 868 15.23 -30.99 -18.82
N THR A 869 16.03 -31.79 -19.51
CA THR A 869 17.41 -32.13 -19.12
C THR A 869 18.38 -31.27 -19.90
N LEU A 870 19.20 -30.50 -19.18
CA LEU A 870 20.29 -29.74 -19.73
C LEU A 870 21.53 -30.62 -19.81
N LYS A 871 22.21 -30.65 -20.96
CA LYS A 871 23.55 -31.21 -21.14
C LYS A 871 24.52 -30.10 -21.47
N VAL A 872 25.51 -29.89 -20.59
CA VAL A 872 26.57 -28.90 -20.76
C VAL A 872 27.82 -29.61 -21.26
N SER A 873 28.26 -29.29 -22.47
CA SER A 873 29.50 -29.80 -23.06
C SER A 873 30.54 -28.67 -23.05
N ALA A 874 31.78 -28.96 -22.64
CA ALA A 874 32.80 -27.94 -22.42
C ALA A 874 34.17 -28.32 -22.98
N TRP A 875 34.93 -27.33 -23.44
CA TRP A 875 36.26 -27.44 -24.03
C TRP A 875 37.20 -26.44 -23.38
N LYS A 876 38.25 -26.92 -22.70
CA LYS A 876 39.21 -26.11 -21.97
C LYS A 876 40.43 -25.81 -22.83
N SER A 877 40.78 -24.53 -22.94
CA SER A 877 42.01 -24.05 -23.57
C SER A 877 42.65 -22.99 -22.68
N GLY A 878 43.71 -23.36 -21.97
CA GLY A 878 44.33 -22.49 -20.97
C GLY A 878 43.36 -22.17 -19.82
N SER A 879 43.19 -20.87 -19.54
CA SER A 879 42.23 -20.30 -18.59
C SER A 879 40.83 -20.10 -19.17
N VAL A 880 40.60 -20.36 -20.46
CA VAL A 880 39.26 -20.23 -21.08
C VAL A 880 38.61 -21.60 -21.22
N VAL A 881 37.37 -21.72 -20.75
CA VAL A 881 36.53 -22.90 -20.99
C VAL A 881 35.35 -22.49 -21.85
N LYS A 882 35.34 -22.90 -23.12
CA LYS A 882 34.19 -22.74 -24.00
C LYS A 882 33.14 -23.78 -23.65
N PHE A 883 31.85 -23.44 -23.77
CA PHE A 883 30.79 -24.40 -23.50
C PHE A 883 29.57 -24.22 -24.40
N GLN A 884 28.76 -25.27 -24.46
CA GLN A 884 27.44 -25.30 -25.07
C GLN A 884 26.48 -25.99 -24.13
N THR A 885 25.23 -25.52 -24.10
CA THR A 885 24.16 -26.18 -23.35
C THR A 885 23.08 -26.63 -24.31
N TRP A 886 22.70 -27.90 -24.18
CA TRP A 886 21.71 -28.57 -25.00
C TRP A 886 20.55 -29.04 -24.13
N VAL A 887 19.34 -28.98 -24.67
CA VAL A 887 18.21 -29.76 -24.14
C VAL A 887 18.27 -31.15 -24.76
N VAL A 888 18.42 -32.18 -23.91
CA VAL A 888 18.60 -33.57 -24.34
C VAL A 888 17.37 -34.08 -25.07
N GLU A 889 16.18 -33.83 -24.53
CA GLU A 889 14.91 -34.39 -25.02
C GLU A 889 14.58 -33.92 -26.44
N ARG A 890 14.90 -32.66 -26.75
CA ARG A 890 14.62 -32.04 -28.07
C ARG A 890 15.84 -31.99 -28.97
N ASN A 891 17.01 -32.42 -28.47
CA ASN A 891 18.30 -32.29 -29.15
C ASN A 891 18.52 -30.88 -29.75
N VAL A 892 18.19 -29.84 -28.97
CA VAL A 892 18.34 -28.45 -29.38
C VAL A 892 19.36 -27.75 -28.53
N LYS A 893 20.18 -26.92 -29.16
CA LYS A 893 21.15 -26.08 -28.47
C LYS A 893 20.45 -24.83 -27.93
N VAL A 894 20.57 -24.60 -26.62
CA VAL A 894 19.95 -23.47 -25.91
C VAL A 894 20.97 -22.41 -25.49
N ILE A 895 22.24 -22.81 -25.28
CA ILE A 895 23.37 -21.88 -25.15
C ILE A 895 24.46 -22.25 -26.16
N ASP A 896 24.95 -21.25 -26.88
CA ASP A 896 26.10 -21.35 -27.78
C ASP A 896 26.97 -20.09 -27.69
N TYR A 897 28.10 -20.09 -28.42
CA TYR A 897 29.05 -18.97 -28.45
C TYR A 897 29.45 -18.51 -27.04
N ALA A 898 29.60 -19.48 -26.13
CA ALA A 898 29.72 -19.23 -24.71
C ALA A 898 31.07 -19.69 -24.16
N ALA A 899 31.58 -18.95 -23.18
CA ALA A 899 32.79 -19.32 -22.47
C ALA A 899 32.81 -18.70 -21.06
N ILE A 900 33.57 -19.35 -20.19
CA ILE A 900 34.03 -18.78 -18.92
C ILE A 900 35.54 -18.55 -18.97
N HIS A 901 36.01 -17.52 -18.26
CA HIS A 901 37.43 -17.27 -17.99
C HIS A 901 37.72 -17.61 -16.52
N LEU A 902 38.52 -18.63 -16.28
CA LEU A 902 38.86 -19.10 -14.95
C LEU A 902 39.78 -18.10 -14.24
N VAL A 903 39.60 -17.95 -12.92
CA VAL A 903 40.50 -17.12 -12.09
C VAL A 903 41.90 -17.77 -12.07
N GLU A 904 42.96 -17.00 -12.38
CA GLU A 904 44.35 -17.48 -12.36
C GLU A 904 45.02 -17.24 -10.98
N GLY A 905 45.73 -18.25 -10.45
CA GLY A 905 46.56 -18.14 -9.23
C GLY A 905 45.93 -18.65 -7.92
N ASP A 906 46.67 -18.50 -6.82
CA ASP A 906 46.44 -19.06 -5.45
C ASP A 906 45.19 -18.48 -4.73
N LEU A 907 44.17 -18.05 -5.48
CA LEU A 907 42.84 -17.70 -5.01
C LEU A 907 41.91 -18.92 -4.92
N SER A 908 42.28 -20.04 -5.55
CA SER A 908 41.57 -21.32 -5.37
C SER A 908 41.85 -21.99 -4.02
N SER A 909 42.85 -21.51 -3.26
CA SER A 909 43.29 -22.07 -1.97
C SER A 909 42.90 -21.21 -0.76
N LYS A 910 42.24 -20.06 -0.98
CA LYS A 910 41.81 -19.08 0.04
C LYS A 910 40.30 -18.81 0.06
N LEU A 911 39.52 -19.70 -0.55
CA LEU A 911 38.07 -19.73 -0.50
C LEU A 911 37.60 -20.97 0.23
#